data_AF-A0A2S6TN89-F1
#
_entry.id   AF-A0A2S6TN89-F1
#
_cell.length_a   1.000
_cell.length_b   1.000
_cell.length_c   1.000
_cell.angle_alpha   90.00
_cell.angle_beta   90.00
_cell.angle_gamma   90.00
#
_symmetry.space_group_name_H-M   'P 1'
#
loop_
_entity.id
_entity.type
_entity.pdbx_description
1 polymer ?
#
loop_
_entity_poly.entity_id
_entity_poly.type
_entity_poly.pdbx_seq_one_letter_code
_entity_poly.pdbx_strand_id
1 'polypeptide(L)'
;MIFKSSVTGRTSKNKEKNSAREAFASGNYALSLTNSRGLDKELFYMSHIMCGSISKGLDSLRKISELSSDAKIVKAYAEWSLNGKVSSYLKGIPSGKTIDLLIFSMPNHSIVKHFQMSKLFNVHSVQIDSGEFGKTLKEVLAEVPDSFNPVMGLSIDCYGPFLPREMEKRKFPLVFWASDHDYFFSTRYADLMSADLIVVNSSAEQIEMSRCYPARVVSFPLHDNYFQYISSELLEREREVDIIVTGRPFVPYMRDKAEKIFNLCCSQNDAAKIKIYDGYFTTDEFIKRLETTKATISYSRYSGGIQTRTIHAVRRGTKILGSEENMLDYFIDPPKNWPVHNSKESSVLKYNPKALDDLFPNSPTREERFVKFCIFQNWKLGLKKYNQKSENIIPAEMRGYDISAGIKIYNSIIKDNLDAPDTPQKFNIAGSAAFYSTILAQNSQELAKMCLQIYKEGHNRYPLNLVLGFNYACALWSFGDKQAAKIVFGELSKVDPNWDYSANRDSLLSHRVRSLANIFPYGDYYRISVNSFINSDKRQTPIDIIRSTCFVYLAIFAYEEGDCNGALKFLTKANLLFCHNYWSYRLETKVLNSIDGDCSLISKAFYNATNLYPPVISEILEEGVTSEIKKGNTAEATNILEKFILVFGRIYEVDESQSQLPGSTLETIRQYMYLLSDNYSKLAKKMIMNK
;
A
#
# COMPACT_ATOMS: atom_id res chain seq x y z
N MET A 1 -18.10 7.07 -1.28
CA MET A 1 -19.33 7.75 -1.72
C MET A 1 -19.40 7.70 -3.25
N ILE A 2 -20.35 6.96 -3.80
CA ILE A 2 -20.62 6.92 -5.24
C ILE A 2 -21.70 7.96 -5.51
N PHE A 3 -21.35 9.04 -6.22
CA PHE A 3 -22.30 10.09 -6.59
C PHE A 3 -23.27 9.56 -7.66
N LYS A 4 -24.57 9.61 -7.36
CA LYS A 4 -25.62 9.75 -8.39
C LYS A 4 -26.24 11.13 -8.21
N SER A 5 -25.95 12.06 -9.11
CA SER A 5 -26.80 13.23 -9.32
C SER A 5 -27.40 13.16 -10.71
N SER A 6 -28.72 13.09 -10.76
CA SER A 6 -29.52 13.12 -11.97
C SER A 6 -29.68 14.57 -12.43
N VAL A 7 -28.95 14.97 -13.48
CA VAL A 7 -29.20 16.23 -14.19
C VAL A 7 -29.22 15.97 -15.70
N THR A 8 -30.38 16.26 -16.30
CA THR A 8 -30.72 16.39 -17.74
C THR A 8 -29.81 15.67 -18.76
N GLY A 9 -30.32 14.58 -19.34
CA GLY A 9 -29.56 13.54 -20.07
C GLY A 9 -28.83 13.88 -21.39
N ARG A 10 -28.65 15.16 -21.75
CA ARG A 10 -27.86 15.58 -22.93
C ARG A 10 -26.63 16.42 -22.55
N THR A 11 -26.74 17.30 -21.56
CA THR A 11 -25.61 18.08 -21.02
C THR A 11 -24.71 17.22 -20.13
N SER A 12 -25.27 16.26 -19.38
CA SER A 12 -24.50 15.28 -18.59
C SER A 12 -23.65 14.35 -19.46
N LYS A 13 -24.21 13.79 -20.53
CA LYS A 13 -23.47 12.90 -21.45
C LYS A 13 -22.31 13.58 -22.16
N ASN A 14 -22.46 14.85 -22.55
CA ASN A 14 -21.35 15.61 -23.16
C ASN A 14 -20.26 15.91 -22.12
N LYS A 15 -20.63 16.23 -20.87
CA LYS A 15 -19.67 16.43 -19.78
C LYS A 15 -18.91 15.15 -19.43
N GLU A 16 -19.59 14.00 -19.40
CA GLU A 16 -18.99 12.68 -19.19
C GLU A 16 -18.07 12.26 -20.35
N LYS A 17 -18.46 12.54 -21.59
CA LYS A 17 -17.62 12.30 -22.76
C LYS A 17 -16.35 13.15 -22.74
N ASN A 18 -16.47 14.42 -22.37
CA ASN A 18 -15.32 15.32 -22.23
C ASN A 18 -14.38 14.85 -21.11
N SER A 19 -14.93 14.43 -19.96
CA SER A 19 -14.11 13.90 -18.86
C SER A 19 -13.38 12.60 -19.24
N ALA A 20 -13.98 11.74 -20.08
CA ALA A 20 -13.31 10.54 -20.58
C ALA A 20 -12.10 10.86 -21.48
N ARG A 21 -12.21 11.90 -22.33
CA ARG A 21 -11.13 12.35 -23.22
C ARG A 21 -10.02 13.05 -22.44
N GLU A 22 -10.37 13.89 -21.47
CA GLU A 22 -9.41 14.50 -20.54
C GLU A 22 -8.62 13.44 -19.77
N ALA A 23 -9.30 12.41 -19.25
CA ALA A 23 -8.66 11.28 -18.59
C ALA A 23 -7.70 10.51 -19.51
N PHE A 24 -8.06 10.32 -20.78
CA PHE A 24 -7.17 9.67 -21.76
C PHE A 24 -5.92 10.50 -22.03
N ALA A 25 -6.08 11.80 -22.26
CA ALA A 25 -4.99 12.72 -22.55
C ALA A 25 -4.01 12.83 -21.37
N SER A 26 -4.53 12.86 -20.13
CA SER A 26 -3.72 12.92 -18.91
C SER A 26 -2.96 11.61 -18.62
N GLY A 27 -3.31 10.50 -19.29
CA GLY A 27 -2.70 9.19 -19.06
C GLY A 27 -3.45 8.32 -18.04
N ASN A 28 -4.66 8.70 -17.64
CA ASN A 28 -5.53 7.90 -16.79
C ASN A 28 -6.44 6.98 -17.61
N TYR A 29 -5.86 5.92 -18.15
CA TYR A 29 -6.56 5.04 -19.09
C TYR A 29 -7.68 4.23 -18.44
N ALA A 30 -7.54 3.84 -17.17
CA ALA A 30 -8.59 3.14 -16.42
C ALA A 30 -9.84 4.02 -16.18
N LEU A 31 -9.65 5.29 -15.84
CA LEU A 31 -10.77 6.24 -15.71
C LEU A 31 -11.41 6.53 -17.08
N SER A 32 -10.59 6.71 -18.11
CA SER A 32 -11.09 6.90 -19.48
C SER A 32 -11.92 5.72 -19.96
N LEU A 33 -11.47 4.48 -19.69
CA LEU A 33 -12.20 3.26 -20.00
C LEU A 33 -13.58 3.24 -19.32
N THR A 34 -13.61 3.57 -18.03
CA THR A 34 -14.84 3.59 -17.24
C THR A 34 -15.82 4.64 -17.77
N ASN A 35 -15.35 5.86 -18.02
CA ASN A 35 -16.18 7.00 -18.43
C ASN A 35 -16.60 6.96 -19.91
N SER A 36 -15.90 6.23 -20.77
CA SER A 36 -16.25 6.13 -22.21
C SER A 36 -17.27 5.03 -22.52
N ARG A 37 -17.55 4.12 -21.56
CA ARG A 37 -18.44 2.96 -21.77
C ARG A 37 -19.83 3.39 -22.22
N GLY A 38 -20.24 2.91 -23.40
CA GLY A 38 -21.55 3.21 -23.98
C GLY A 38 -21.73 4.65 -24.47
N LEU A 39 -20.69 5.50 -24.37
CA LEU A 39 -20.72 6.91 -24.78
C LEU A 39 -19.80 7.20 -25.97
N ASP A 40 -18.62 6.58 -26.01
CA ASP A 40 -17.63 6.78 -27.07
C ASP A 40 -16.89 5.46 -27.34
N LYS A 41 -17.33 4.72 -28.37
CA LYS A 41 -16.79 3.39 -28.70
C LYS A 41 -15.32 3.42 -29.09
N GLU A 42 -14.91 4.44 -29.85
CA GLU A 42 -13.52 4.57 -30.29
C GLU A 42 -12.60 4.79 -29.08
N LEU A 43 -12.95 5.75 -28.23
CA LEU A 43 -12.18 6.03 -27.01
C LEU A 43 -12.18 4.84 -26.05
N PHE A 44 -13.29 4.13 -25.93
CA PHE A 44 -13.38 2.91 -25.12
C PHE A 44 -12.38 1.84 -25.59
N TYR A 45 -12.29 1.58 -26.90
CA TYR A 45 -11.33 0.61 -27.43
C TYR A 45 -9.88 1.09 -27.38
N MET A 46 -9.63 2.40 -27.53
CA MET A 46 -8.31 2.98 -27.29
C MET A 46 -7.89 2.78 -25.83
N SER A 47 -8.78 3.05 -24.88
CA SER A 47 -8.50 2.87 -23.45
C SER A 47 -8.26 1.41 -23.08
N HIS A 48 -8.95 0.46 -23.72
CA HIS A 48 -8.64 -0.98 -23.61
C HIS A 48 -7.18 -1.29 -23.94
N ILE A 49 -6.70 -0.81 -25.10
CA ILE A 49 -5.32 -0.99 -25.54
C ILE A 49 -4.36 -0.38 -24.52
N MET A 50 -4.61 0.86 -24.12
CA MET A 50 -3.72 1.60 -23.22
C MET A 50 -3.74 1.09 -21.78
N CYS A 51 -4.79 0.37 -21.36
CA CYS A 51 -4.79 -0.36 -20.09
C CYS A 51 -3.97 -1.66 -20.15
N GLY A 52 -3.66 -2.20 -21.34
CA GLY A 52 -2.92 -3.45 -21.57
C GLY A 52 -3.72 -4.58 -22.21
N SER A 53 -5.03 -4.39 -22.46
CA SER A 53 -5.89 -5.35 -23.17
C SER A 53 -5.75 -5.16 -24.69
N ILE A 54 -4.53 -5.40 -25.19
CA ILE A 54 -4.10 -4.95 -26.52
C ILE A 54 -4.87 -5.67 -27.64
N SER A 55 -4.95 -7.01 -27.63
CA SER A 55 -5.56 -7.75 -28.74
C SER A 55 -7.06 -7.48 -28.85
N LYS A 56 -7.79 -7.59 -27.72
CA LYS A 56 -9.24 -7.29 -27.65
C LYS A 56 -9.55 -5.87 -28.11
N GLY A 57 -8.76 -4.89 -27.65
CA GLY A 57 -8.93 -3.50 -28.04
C GLY A 57 -8.65 -3.26 -29.53
N LEU A 58 -7.57 -3.85 -30.07
CA LEU A 58 -7.20 -3.74 -31.48
C LEU A 58 -8.25 -4.35 -32.41
N ASP A 59 -8.74 -5.54 -32.10
CA ASP A 59 -9.77 -6.22 -32.90
C ASP A 59 -11.09 -5.44 -32.91
N SER A 60 -11.41 -4.77 -31.81
CA SER A 60 -12.59 -3.92 -31.71
C SER A 60 -12.40 -2.60 -32.49
N LEU A 61 -11.22 -1.99 -32.39
CA LEU A 61 -10.87 -0.74 -33.08
C LEU A 61 -10.86 -0.92 -34.61
N ARG A 62 -10.45 -2.10 -35.11
CA ARG A 62 -10.50 -2.44 -36.55
C ARG A 62 -11.91 -2.46 -37.16
N LYS A 63 -12.95 -2.60 -36.33
CA LYS A 63 -14.36 -2.62 -36.77
C LYS A 63 -14.95 -1.22 -36.92
N ILE A 64 -14.23 -0.17 -36.52
CA ILE A 64 -14.66 1.22 -36.71
C ILE A 64 -14.23 1.68 -38.10
N SER A 65 -15.19 2.16 -38.90
CA SER A 65 -14.97 2.55 -40.30
C SER A 65 -14.05 3.76 -40.45
N GLU A 66 -14.21 4.77 -39.59
CA GLU A 66 -13.41 5.99 -39.60
C GLU A 66 -12.75 6.21 -38.24
N LEU A 67 -11.41 6.20 -38.24
CA LEU A 67 -10.61 6.41 -37.04
C LEU A 67 -10.08 7.85 -36.96
N SER A 68 -10.19 8.44 -35.77
CA SER A 68 -9.51 9.69 -35.42
C SER A 68 -7.99 9.55 -35.47
N SER A 69 -7.28 10.69 -35.49
CA SER A 69 -5.82 10.71 -35.51
C SER A 69 -5.21 9.99 -34.31
N ASP A 70 -5.77 10.19 -33.11
CA ASP A 70 -5.31 9.53 -31.89
C ASP A 70 -5.56 8.02 -31.95
N ALA A 71 -6.73 7.60 -32.46
CA ALA A 71 -7.03 6.19 -32.64
C ALA A 71 -6.10 5.50 -33.62
N LYS A 72 -5.69 6.17 -34.72
CA LYS A 72 -4.68 5.64 -35.66
C LYS A 72 -3.32 5.44 -34.99
N ILE A 73 -2.91 6.36 -34.11
CA ILE A 73 -1.66 6.25 -33.34
C ILE A 73 -1.74 5.10 -32.33
N VAL A 74 -2.83 4.99 -31.58
CA VAL A 74 -3.02 3.91 -30.59
C VAL A 74 -3.13 2.54 -31.29
N LYS A 75 -3.79 2.48 -32.45
CA LYS A 75 -3.81 1.29 -33.30
C LYS A 75 -2.41 0.88 -33.73
N ALA A 76 -1.60 1.83 -34.19
CA ALA A 76 -0.21 1.58 -34.56
C ALA A 76 0.64 1.07 -33.38
N TYR A 77 0.42 1.62 -32.18
CA TYR A 77 1.06 1.14 -30.96
C TYR A 77 0.64 -0.31 -30.62
N ALA A 78 -0.65 -0.63 -30.75
CA ALA A 78 -1.15 -1.99 -30.51
C ALA A 78 -0.55 -3.00 -31.50
N GLU A 79 -0.47 -2.63 -32.78
CA GLU A 79 0.15 -3.47 -33.81
C GLU A 79 1.63 -3.70 -33.50
N TRP A 80 2.40 -2.64 -33.20
CA TRP A 80 3.80 -2.76 -32.80
C TRP A 80 3.99 -3.63 -31.55
N SER A 81 3.10 -3.50 -30.57
CA SER A 81 3.16 -4.29 -29.33
C SER A 81 2.98 -5.78 -29.59
N LEU A 82 2.07 -6.16 -30.49
CA LEU A 82 1.76 -7.57 -30.77
C LEU A 82 2.64 -8.23 -31.84
N ASN A 83 3.01 -7.50 -32.90
CA ASN A 83 3.68 -8.09 -34.07
C ASN A 83 5.06 -7.47 -34.37
N GLY A 84 5.51 -6.48 -33.59
CA GLY A 84 6.81 -5.83 -33.75
C GLY A 84 6.92 -4.87 -34.94
N LYS A 85 5.87 -4.71 -35.77
CA LYS A 85 5.89 -3.81 -36.92
C LYS A 85 5.55 -2.39 -36.51
N VAL A 86 6.49 -1.48 -36.70
CA VAL A 86 6.30 -0.03 -36.49
C VAL A 86 5.74 0.59 -37.77
N SER A 87 4.56 1.19 -37.70
CA SER A 87 3.95 1.89 -38.84
C SER A 87 4.47 3.33 -38.98
N SER A 88 4.15 3.98 -40.10
CA SER A 88 4.51 5.39 -40.34
C SER A 88 3.96 6.37 -39.31
N TYR A 89 2.90 6.00 -38.58
CA TYR A 89 2.31 6.80 -37.50
C TYR A 89 3.21 6.90 -36.24
N LEU A 90 4.25 6.06 -36.14
CA LEU A 90 5.19 5.99 -35.01
C LEU A 90 6.62 6.34 -35.43
N LYS A 91 6.78 7.30 -36.35
CA LYS A 91 8.09 7.71 -36.89
C LYS A 91 9.05 8.11 -35.75
N GLY A 92 10.20 7.45 -35.68
CA GLY A 92 11.25 7.72 -34.68
C GLY A 92 11.23 6.77 -33.47
N ILE A 93 10.23 5.89 -33.35
CA ILE A 93 10.30 4.77 -32.41
C ILE A 93 11.32 3.74 -32.93
N PRO A 94 12.21 3.20 -32.07
CA PRO A 94 13.14 2.14 -32.46
C PRO A 94 12.41 0.93 -33.07
N SER A 95 12.81 0.52 -34.27
CA SER A 95 12.23 -0.61 -35.01
C SER A 95 13.32 -1.45 -35.65
N GLY A 96 13.17 -2.78 -35.62
CA GLY A 96 14.05 -3.71 -36.32
C GLY A 96 15.50 -3.78 -35.79
N LYS A 97 15.79 -3.15 -34.65
CA LYS A 97 17.07 -3.21 -33.94
C LYS A 97 16.83 -3.54 -32.47
N THR A 98 17.82 -4.15 -31.84
CA THR A 98 17.86 -4.31 -30.38
C THR A 98 17.83 -2.94 -29.69
N ILE A 99 17.08 -2.84 -28.59
CA ILE A 99 16.91 -1.62 -27.81
C ILE A 99 17.83 -1.71 -26.58
N ASP A 100 18.75 -0.75 -26.46
CA ASP A 100 19.61 -0.63 -25.28
C ASP A 100 18.79 -0.10 -24.10
N LEU A 101 18.74 -0.86 -23.01
CA LEU A 101 17.99 -0.54 -21.79
C LEU A 101 18.92 -0.54 -20.58
N LEU A 102 18.96 0.59 -19.87
CA LEU A 102 19.60 0.67 -18.56
C LEU A 102 18.56 0.37 -17.48
N ILE A 103 18.76 -0.67 -16.69
CA ILE A 103 17.80 -1.06 -15.64
C ILE A 103 18.44 -0.84 -14.27
N PHE A 104 17.81 0.00 -13.45
CA PHE A 104 18.17 0.18 -12.04
C PHE A 104 17.33 -0.77 -11.19
N SER A 105 17.99 -1.62 -10.42
CA SER A 105 17.34 -2.58 -9.55
C SER A 105 18.11 -2.75 -8.24
N MET A 106 17.41 -3.23 -7.22
CA MET A 106 18.06 -3.64 -5.98
C MET A 106 19.02 -4.81 -6.23
N PRO A 107 20.11 -4.93 -5.47
CA PRO A 107 20.98 -6.11 -5.50
C PRO A 107 20.17 -7.40 -5.33
N ASN A 108 20.55 -8.45 -6.06
CA ASN A 108 19.90 -9.78 -6.05
C ASN A 108 18.43 -9.81 -6.50
N HIS A 109 17.87 -8.71 -7.01
CA HIS A 109 16.48 -8.69 -7.46
C HIS A 109 16.32 -9.47 -8.77
N SER A 110 15.47 -10.50 -8.78
CA SER A 110 15.33 -11.43 -9.91
C SER A 110 14.64 -10.81 -11.13
N ILE A 111 13.95 -9.67 -10.97
CA ILE A 111 13.15 -9.03 -12.02
C ILE A 111 13.93 -8.71 -13.28
N VAL A 112 15.21 -8.34 -13.15
CA VAL A 112 16.10 -8.00 -14.27
C VAL A 112 16.27 -9.17 -15.24
N LYS A 113 16.27 -10.40 -14.71
CA LYS A 113 16.43 -11.62 -15.51
C LYS A 113 15.31 -11.72 -16.55
N HIS A 114 14.09 -11.27 -16.23
CA HIS A 114 12.98 -11.31 -17.18
C HIS A 114 13.16 -10.35 -18.36
N PHE A 115 13.81 -9.19 -18.15
CA PHE A 115 14.16 -8.28 -19.24
C PHE A 115 15.28 -8.84 -20.11
N GLN A 116 16.28 -9.48 -19.49
CA GLN A 116 17.41 -10.13 -20.17
C GLN A 116 16.99 -11.33 -21.02
N MET A 117 15.84 -11.96 -20.72
CA MET A 117 15.26 -13.04 -21.53
C MET A 117 14.74 -12.55 -22.90
N SER A 118 14.45 -11.25 -23.06
CA SER A 118 13.95 -10.73 -24.33
C SER A 118 15.09 -10.57 -25.34
N LYS A 119 14.86 -11.03 -26.57
CA LYS A 119 15.77 -10.75 -27.70
C LYS A 119 15.63 -9.32 -28.24
N LEU A 120 14.61 -8.58 -27.80
CA LEU A 120 14.41 -7.19 -28.22
C LEU A 120 15.34 -6.23 -27.48
N PHE A 121 15.93 -6.65 -26.36
CA PHE A 121 16.64 -5.77 -25.45
C PHE A 121 18.11 -6.17 -25.30
N ASN A 122 18.97 -5.16 -25.29
CA ASN A 122 20.32 -5.24 -24.80
C ASN A 122 20.29 -4.57 -23.43
N VAL A 123 20.25 -5.38 -22.37
CA VAL A 123 20.01 -4.90 -21.00
C VAL A 123 21.35 -4.74 -20.29
N HIS A 124 21.62 -3.53 -19.83
CA HIS A 124 22.65 -3.29 -18.82
C HIS A 124 21.98 -3.03 -17.48
N SER A 125 22.30 -3.86 -16.48
CA SER A 125 21.73 -3.77 -15.14
C SER A 125 22.68 -3.04 -14.21
N VAL A 126 22.15 -2.03 -13.53
CA VAL A 126 22.85 -1.30 -12.47
C VAL A 126 22.28 -1.76 -11.14
N GLN A 127 23.16 -2.32 -10.30
CA GLN A 127 22.87 -2.71 -8.92
C GLN A 127 23.96 -2.08 -8.05
N ILE A 128 23.56 -1.15 -7.19
CA ILE A 128 24.47 -0.47 -6.27
C ILE A 128 24.39 -1.18 -4.92
N ASP A 129 25.50 -1.75 -4.48
CA ASP A 129 25.60 -2.38 -3.17
C ASP A 129 25.89 -1.35 -2.06
N SER A 130 25.72 -1.76 -0.79
CA SER A 130 25.94 -0.86 0.35
C SER A 130 27.36 -0.30 0.46
N GLY A 131 28.35 -0.91 -0.19
CA GLY A 131 29.72 -0.38 -0.24
C GLY A 131 29.91 0.75 -1.27
N GLU A 132 28.94 0.95 -2.15
CA GLU A 132 28.99 1.88 -3.28
C GLU A 132 27.90 2.96 -3.18
N PHE A 133 27.22 3.08 -2.05
CA PHE A 133 26.22 4.14 -1.85
C PHE A 133 26.85 5.51 -2.11
N GLY A 134 26.13 6.34 -2.86
CA GLY A 134 26.62 7.64 -3.31
C GLY A 134 27.36 7.65 -4.65
N LYS A 135 27.59 6.48 -5.28
CA LYS A 135 28.11 6.37 -6.66
C LYS A 135 27.34 7.28 -7.61
N THR A 136 28.05 8.06 -8.39
CA THR A 136 27.48 9.03 -9.33
C THR A 136 27.03 8.37 -10.63
N LEU A 137 26.10 9.00 -11.34
CA LEU A 137 25.70 8.55 -12.67
C LEU A 137 26.89 8.48 -13.65
N LYS A 138 27.86 9.39 -13.52
CA LYS A 138 29.06 9.38 -14.36
C LYS A 138 29.88 8.11 -14.15
N GLU A 139 30.06 7.69 -12.90
CA GLU A 139 30.79 6.47 -12.56
C GLU A 139 30.05 5.22 -13.06
N VAL A 140 28.73 5.17 -12.87
CA VAL A 140 27.89 4.09 -13.42
C VAL A 140 28.00 4.02 -14.95
N LEU A 141 27.97 5.16 -15.63
CA LEU A 141 28.08 5.20 -17.09
C LEU A 141 29.50 4.94 -17.61
N ALA A 142 30.52 4.96 -16.76
CA ALA A 142 31.87 4.55 -17.15
C ALA A 142 32.03 3.01 -17.19
N GLU A 143 31.09 2.27 -16.61
CA GLU A 143 31.09 0.80 -16.54
C GLU A 143 30.30 0.16 -17.68
N VAL A 144 29.53 0.96 -18.44
CA VAL A 144 28.86 0.49 -19.67
C VAL A 144 29.81 0.57 -20.88
N PRO A 145 29.72 -0.35 -21.85
CA PRO A 145 30.50 -0.26 -23.09
C PRO A 145 30.21 1.04 -23.84
N ASP A 146 31.23 1.65 -24.47
CA ASP A 146 31.05 2.88 -25.28
C ASP A 146 30.02 2.74 -26.41
N SER A 147 29.80 1.51 -26.90
CA SER A 147 28.78 1.21 -27.90
C SER A 147 27.35 1.20 -27.37
N PHE A 148 27.17 1.22 -26.05
CA PHE A 148 25.87 1.15 -25.39
C PHE A 148 25.25 2.55 -25.30
N ASN A 149 24.10 2.75 -25.95
CA ASN A 149 23.41 4.03 -25.97
C ASN A 149 21.96 3.85 -25.47
N PRO A 150 21.72 4.00 -24.16
CA PRO A 150 20.42 3.65 -23.57
C PRO A 150 19.30 4.50 -24.16
N VAL A 151 18.28 3.83 -24.71
CA VAL A 151 17.04 4.46 -25.17
C VAL A 151 16.23 4.99 -23.98
N MET A 152 16.37 4.35 -22.82
CA MET A 152 15.78 4.77 -21.55
C MET A 152 16.51 4.12 -20.37
N GLY A 153 16.42 4.76 -19.21
CA GLY A 153 16.68 4.20 -17.91
C GLY A 153 15.36 3.79 -17.24
N LEU A 154 15.29 2.59 -16.68
CA LEU A 154 14.11 2.06 -16.01
C LEU A 154 14.45 1.71 -14.57
N SER A 155 13.79 2.37 -13.62
CA SER A 155 13.85 2.01 -12.21
C SER A 155 12.66 1.13 -11.83
N ILE A 156 12.97 -0.04 -11.26
CA ILE A 156 11.99 -1.05 -10.82
C ILE A 156 12.25 -1.36 -9.35
N ASP A 157 11.33 -0.93 -8.47
CA ASP A 157 11.44 -1.07 -7.00
C ASP A 157 12.76 -0.54 -6.38
N CYS A 158 13.46 0.32 -7.14
CA CYS A 158 14.79 0.84 -6.83
C CYS A 158 14.72 2.33 -6.54
N TYR A 159 15.11 2.72 -5.33
CA TYR A 159 14.97 4.08 -4.80
C TYR A 159 16.11 4.39 -3.83
N GLY A 160 16.33 5.68 -3.56
CA GLY A 160 17.25 6.19 -2.56
C GLY A 160 18.68 5.70 -2.78
N PRO A 161 19.31 5.02 -1.79
CA PRO A 161 20.72 4.62 -1.87
C PRO A 161 21.08 3.74 -3.07
N PHE A 162 20.09 3.06 -3.65
CA PHE A 162 20.29 2.10 -4.73
C PHE A 162 20.24 2.75 -6.12
N LEU A 163 19.96 4.05 -6.20
CA LEU A 163 20.07 4.84 -7.42
C LEU A 163 21.38 5.65 -7.44
N PRO A 164 21.95 5.89 -8.63
CA PRO A 164 23.12 6.76 -8.73
C PRO A 164 22.77 8.19 -8.30
N ARG A 165 23.75 8.92 -7.79
CA ARG A 165 23.63 10.38 -7.62
C ARG A 165 23.67 11.10 -8.97
N GLU A 166 23.22 12.35 -8.96
CA GLU A 166 23.30 13.25 -10.11
C GLU A 166 22.44 12.79 -11.30
N MET A 167 21.30 12.14 -11.03
CA MET A 167 20.37 11.66 -12.07
C MET A 167 19.85 12.78 -12.97
N GLU A 168 19.90 14.05 -12.53
CA GLU A 168 19.58 15.21 -13.35
C GLU A 168 20.53 15.41 -14.55
N LYS A 169 21.74 14.82 -14.51
CA LYS A 169 22.76 14.94 -15.58
C LYS A 169 22.61 13.90 -16.70
N ARG A 170 21.63 13.00 -16.60
CA ARG A 170 21.41 11.95 -17.61
C ARG A 170 21.08 12.51 -18.99
N LYS A 171 21.33 11.69 -20.02
CA LYS A 171 21.01 12.00 -21.42
C LYS A 171 19.95 11.08 -22.03
N PHE A 172 19.24 10.36 -21.18
CA PHE A 172 18.20 9.40 -21.57
C PHE A 172 16.96 9.57 -20.67
N PRO A 173 15.75 9.20 -21.13
CA PRO A 173 14.54 9.29 -20.32
C PRO A 173 14.62 8.34 -19.13
N LEU A 174 14.26 8.81 -17.94
CA LEU A 174 14.16 8.01 -16.73
C LEU A 174 12.71 7.68 -16.42
N VAL A 175 12.42 6.39 -16.35
CA VAL A 175 11.09 5.85 -16.08
C VAL A 175 11.09 5.18 -14.72
N PHE A 176 10.08 5.48 -13.90
CA PHE A 176 9.81 4.74 -12.68
C PHE A 176 8.53 3.94 -12.82
N TRP A 177 8.57 2.68 -12.38
CA TRP A 177 7.35 1.99 -11.98
C TRP A 177 7.17 2.21 -10.47
N ALA A 178 6.12 2.93 -10.10
CA ALA A 178 5.88 3.36 -8.73
C ALA A 178 4.69 2.63 -8.10
N SER A 179 4.91 2.18 -6.86
CA SER A 179 3.92 1.55 -5.98
C SER A 179 4.09 2.08 -4.55
N ASP A 180 3.02 1.98 -3.75
CA ASP A 180 3.00 2.37 -2.34
C ASP A 180 3.53 3.80 -2.07
N HIS A 181 3.30 4.74 -3.00
CA HIS A 181 3.93 6.05 -2.94
C HIS A 181 3.49 6.87 -1.71
N ASP A 182 2.30 6.61 -1.16
CA ASP A 182 1.81 7.23 0.08
C ASP A 182 2.73 6.95 1.26
N TYR A 183 3.01 5.67 1.51
CA TYR A 183 3.85 5.24 2.64
C TYR A 183 5.32 5.66 2.52
N PHE A 184 5.78 5.92 1.30
CA PHE A 184 7.17 6.24 0.98
C PHE A 184 7.32 7.64 0.37
N PHE A 185 6.33 8.51 0.56
CA PHE A 185 6.28 9.80 -0.13
C PHE A 185 7.54 10.62 0.16
N SER A 186 7.90 10.81 1.42
CA SER A 186 9.09 11.56 1.82
C SER A 186 10.40 10.89 1.43
N THR A 187 10.48 9.55 1.44
CA THR A 187 11.72 8.83 1.11
C THR A 187 11.96 8.72 -0.39
N ARG A 188 10.93 8.82 -1.23
CA ARG A 188 11.03 8.66 -2.69
C ARG A 188 10.75 9.94 -3.47
N TYR A 189 10.40 11.04 -2.79
CA TYR A 189 10.02 12.29 -3.45
C TYR A 189 11.11 12.79 -4.40
N ALA A 190 12.37 12.88 -3.94
CA ALA A 190 13.49 13.37 -4.75
C ALA A 190 13.73 12.50 -6.01
N ASP A 191 13.68 11.18 -5.87
CA ASP A 191 13.86 10.25 -6.99
C ASP A 191 12.74 10.43 -8.03
N LEU A 192 11.49 10.44 -7.59
CA LEU A 192 10.32 10.57 -8.47
C LEU A 192 10.23 11.97 -9.08
N MET A 193 10.72 13.01 -8.39
CA MET A 193 10.88 14.35 -8.95
C MET A 193 11.85 14.37 -10.13
N SER A 194 12.82 13.45 -10.18
CA SER A 194 13.76 13.32 -11.29
C SER A 194 13.19 12.56 -12.48
N ALA A 195 11.98 11.96 -12.40
CA ALA A 195 11.42 11.09 -13.44
C ALA A 195 10.88 11.86 -14.65
N ASP A 196 11.12 11.34 -15.87
CA ASP A 196 10.45 11.84 -17.08
C ASP A 196 9.02 11.27 -17.17
N LEU A 197 8.89 9.98 -16.81
CA LEU A 197 7.66 9.20 -16.79
C LEU A 197 7.55 8.41 -15.48
N ILE A 198 6.38 8.46 -14.86
CA ILE A 198 6.01 7.59 -13.74
C ILE A 198 4.85 6.71 -14.21
N VAL A 199 5.02 5.40 -14.14
CA VAL A 199 3.97 4.42 -14.40
C VAL A 199 3.44 3.90 -13.07
N VAL A 200 2.13 3.96 -12.90
CA VAL A 200 1.43 3.47 -11.71
C VAL A 200 0.42 2.41 -12.09
N ASN A 201 0.00 1.58 -11.13
CA ASN A 201 -0.97 0.52 -11.40
C ASN A 201 -2.39 1.08 -11.54
N SER A 202 -2.75 2.07 -10.72
CA SER A 202 -4.15 2.44 -10.53
C SER A 202 -4.51 3.84 -11.02
N SER A 203 -5.81 4.04 -11.30
CA SER A 203 -6.38 5.34 -11.63
C SER A 203 -6.21 6.36 -10.51
N ALA A 204 -6.45 5.96 -9.27
CA ALA A 204 -6.37 6.88 -8.13
C ALA A 204 -4.93 7.29 -7.80
N GLU A 205 -3.94 6.39 -7.92
CA GLU A 205 -2.52 6.77 -7.82
C GLU A 205 -2.14 7.77 -8.89
N GLN A 206 -2.61 7.57 -10.12
CA GLN A 206 -2.30 8.45 -11.23
C GLN A 206 -2.77 9.89 -10.94
N ILE A 207 -3.99 10.06 -10.39
CA ILE A 207 -4.55 11.37 -10.05
C ILE A 207 -3.74 12.05 -8.94
N GLU A 208 -3.40 11.31 -7.89
CA GLU A 208 -2.67 11.84 -6.74
C GLU A 208 -1.24 12.21 -7.14
N MET A 209 -0.50 11.28 -7.74
CA MET A 209 0.89 11.51 -8.14
C MET A 209 1.05 12.57 -9.24
N SER A 210 0.09 12.73 -10.16
CA SER A 210 0.13 13.81 -11.16
C SER A 210 0.09 15.21 -10.55
N ARG A 211 -0.40 15.34 -9.31
CA ARG A 211 -0.44 16.61 -8.56
C ARG A 211 0.81 16.81 -7.70
N CYS A 212 1.52 15.73 -7.39
CA CYS A 212 2.75 15.78 -6.60
C CYS A 212 4.00 16.01 -7.46
N TYR A 213 4.02 15.46 -8.68
CA TYR A 213 5.21 15.43 -9.53
C TYR A 213 4.97 16.14 -10.85
N PRO A 214 5.98 16.87 -11.37
CA PRO A 214 5.90 17.46 -12.70
C PRO A 214 6.02 16.41 -13.81
N ALA A 215 6.45 15.18 -13.50
CA ALA A 215 6.55 14.04 -14.42
C ALA A 215 5.22 13.71 -15.10
N ARG A 216 5.23 13.13 -16.31
CA ARG A 216 3.98 12.53 -16.83
C ARG A 216 3.70 11.30 -15.98
N VAL A 217 2.51 11.21 -15.40
CA VAL A 217 2.08 10.02 -14.66
C VAL A 217 1.00 9.29 -15.45
N VAL A 218 1.18 8.00 -15.68
CA VAL A 218 0.25 7.17 -16.47
C VAL A 218 -0.15 5.92 -15.70
N SER A 219 -1.42 5.51 -15.82
CA SER A 219 -1.89 4.25 -15.23
C SER A 219 -1.79 3.10 -16.23
N PHE A 220 -1.20 1.97 -15.81
CA PHE A 220 -1.06 0.77 -16.64
C PHE A 220 -1.48 -0.50 -15.87
N PRO A 221 -2.80 -0.70 -15.66
CA PRO A 221 -3.34 -1.63 -14.67
C PRO A 221 -3.12 -3.12 -14.96
N LEU A 222 -2.83 -3.51 -16.20
CA LEU A 222 -2.74 -4.93 -16.57
C LEU A 222 -1.30 -5.46 -16.68
N HIS A 223 -0.32 -4.67 -16.26
CA HIS A 223 1.09 -5.04 -16.35
C HIS A 223 1.65 -5.74 -15.09
N ASP A 224 1.03 -5.54 -13.93
CA ASP A 224 1.58 -5.97 -12.64
C ASP A 224 1.39 -7.50 -12.42
N ASN A 225 2.00 -8.33 -13.27
CA ASN A 225 1.85 -9.79 -13.27
C ASN A 225 3.20 -10.54 -13.33
N TYR A 226 3.98 -10.51 -12.25
CA TYR A 226 5.36 -11.03 -12.26
C TYR A 226 5.52 -12.56 -12.27
N PHE A 227 4.43 -13.30 -12.09
CA PHE A 227 4.47 -14.76 -12.04
C PHE A 227 4.41 -15.41 -13.41
N GLN A 228 5.12 -16.54 -13.58
CA GLN A 228 5.05 -17.36 -14.79
C GLN A 228 3.95 -18.39 -14.63
N TYR A 229 2.96 -18.34 -15.52
CA TYR A 229 1.84 -19.29 -15.50
C TYR A 229 2.01 -20.31 -16.61
N ILE A 230 2.10 -21.58 -16.22
CA ILE A 230 1.85 -22.67 -17.16
C ILE A 230 0.36 -22.65 -17.43
N SER A 231 -0.02 -22.41 -18.69
CA SER A 231 -1.41 -22.54 -19.17
C SER A 231 -1.81 -24.00 -18.97
N SER A 232 -2.33 -24.28 -17.78
CA SER A 232 -2.82 -25.58 -17.36
C SER A 232 -4.29 -25.37 -17.09
N GLU A 233 -5.09 -26.25 -17.69
CA GLU A 233 -6.54 -26.30 -17.58
C GLU A 233 -6.96 -26.02 -16.14
N LEU A 234 -7.98 -25.17 -15.97
CA LEU A 234 -8.63 -25.01 -14.68
C LEU A 234 -9.10 -26.40 -14.24
N LEU A 235 -8.33 -27.05 -13.36
CA LEU A 235 -8.70 -28.36 -12.84
C LEU A 235 -10.03 -28.19 -12.12
N GLU A 236 -11.05 -28.91 -12.57
CA GLU A 236 -12.31 -29.02 -11.86
C GLU A 236 -12.04 -29.75 -10.55
N ARG A 237 -11.71 -28.97 -9.52
CA ARG A 237 -11.47 -29.43 -8.16
C ARG A 237 -12.62 -29.01 -7.27
N GLU A 238 -12.90 -29.85 -6.27
CA GLU A 238 -13.82 -29.48 -5.20
C GLU A 238 -13.29 -28.25 -4.45
N ARG A 239 -14.17 -27.26 -4.25
CA ARG A 239 -13.86 -25.98 -3.60
C ARG A 239 -14.36 -26.03 -2.15
N GLU A 240 -13.52 -26.56 -1.27
CA GLU A 240 -13.86 -26.82 0.14
C GLU A 240 -14.00 -25.55 1.01
N VAL A 241 -13.32 -24.47 0.63
CA VAL A 241 -13.31 -23.18 1.35
C VAL A 241 -14.15 -22.17 0.59
N ASP A 242 -15.09 -21.52 1.28
CA ASP A 242 -15.93 -20.49 0.65
C ASP A 242 -15.13 -19.22 0.43
N ILE A 243 -14.44 -18.74 1.47
CA ILE A 243 -13.66 -17.50 1.42
C ILE A 243 -12.31 -17.70 2.11
N ILE A 244 -11.23 -17.35 1.43
CA ILE A 244 -9.90 -17.24 2.03
C ILE A 244 -9.46 -15.78 2.12
N VAL A 245 -8.75 -15.46 3.21
CA VAL A 245 -8.06 -14.19 3.39
C VAL A 245 -6.62 -14.50 3.81
N THR A 246 -5.63 -13.87 3.16
CA THR A 246 -4.20 -14.13 3.42
C THR A 246 -3.37 -12.84 3.47
N GLY A 247 -2.14 -12.91 3.98
CA GLY A 247 -1.27 -11.77 4.20
C GLY A 247 -1.45 -11.21 5.61
N ARG A 248 -1.36 -9.89 5.77
CA ARG A 248 -1.65 -9.22 7.05
C ARG A 248 -3.09 -8.69 7.04
N PRO A 249 -4.09 -9.40 7.63
CA PRO A 249 -5.49 -9.00 7.58
C PRO A 249 -5.80 -7.82 8.52
N PHE A 250 -5.18 -7.80 9.71
CA PHE A 250 -5.51 -6.88 10.79
C PHE A 250 -4.29 -6.05 11.20
N VAL A 251 -3.86 -5.17 10.29
CA VAL A 251 -2.84 -4.15 10.59
C VAL A 251 -3.48 -2.77 10.65
N PRO A 252 -3.27 -1.97 11.72
CA PRO A 252 -3.94 -0.68 11.90
C PRO A 252 -3.68 0.33 10.79
N TYR A 253 -2.47 0.32 10.20
CA TYR A 253 -2.13 1.21 9.08
C TYR A 253 -2.90 0.89 7.79
N MET A 254 -3.59 -0.26 7.70
CA MET A 254 -4.55 -0.62 6.65
C MET A 254 -5.95 -0.85 7.23
N ARG A 255 -6.43 0.00 8.15
CA ARG A 255 -7.71 -0.20 8.84
C ARG A 255 -8.90 -0.46 7.91
N ASP A 256 -8.96 0.16 6.74
CA ASP A 256 -10.07 -0.03 5.78
C ASP A 256 -10.13 -1.49 5.27
N LYS A 257 -8.96 -2.14 5.14
CA LYS A 257 -8.87 -3.58 4.81
C LYS A 257 -9.42 -4.41 5.97
N ALA A 258 -9.00 -4.09 7.19
CA ALA A 258 -9.43 -4.80 8.38
C ALA A 258 -10.94 -4.68 8.61
N GLU A 259 -11.51 -3.48 8.44
CA GLU A 259 -12.94 -3.20 8.51
C GLU A 259 -13.71 -4.03 7.47
N LYS A 260 -13.24 -4.06 6.22
CA LYS A 260 -13.87 -4.85 5.15
C LYS A 260 -13.86 -6.35 5.47
N ILE A 261 -12.76 -6.88 6.00
CA ILE A 261 -12.67 -8.29 6.42
C ILE A 261 -13.63 -8.56 7.58
N PHE A 262 -13.68 -7.67 8.57
CA PHE A 262 -14.55 -7.78 9.73
C PHE A 262 -16.03 -7.79 9.30
N ASN A 263 -16.45 -6.80 8.51
CA ASN A 263 -17.81 -6.69 7.99
C ASN A 263 -18.19 -7.89 7.13
N LEU A 264 -17.26 -8.41 6.32
CA LEU A 264 -17.51 -9.63 5.56
C LEU A 264 -17.82 -10.79 6.52
N CYS A 265 -17.00 -11.04 7.54
CA CYS A 265 -17.22 -12.12 8.48
C CYS A 265 -18.55 -12.01 9.23
N CYS A 266 -18.90 -10.79 9.67
CA CYS A 266 -20.14 -10.52 10.40
C CYS A 266 -21.39 -10.56 9.51
N SER A 267 -21.26 -10.32 8.20
CA SER A 267 -22.36 -10.44 7.25
C SER A 267 -22.69 -11.89 6.86
N GLN A 268 -21.83 -12.85 7.22
CA GLN A 268 -22.00 -14.25 6.91
C GLN A 268 -22.54 -15.03 8.10
N ASN A 269 -23.40 -16.01 7.82
CA ASN A 269 -23.80 -16.97 8.84
C ASN A 269 -22.61 -17.83 9.29
N ASP A 270 -22.79 -18.55 10.38
CA ASP A 270 -21.82 -19.45 10.97
C ASP A 270 -21.47 -20.66 10.06
N ALA A 271 -22.36 -21.02 9.13
CA ALA A 271 -22.15 -22.10 8.17
C ALA A 271 -21.11 -21.78 7.08
N ALA A 272 -20.82 -20.50 6.82
CA ALA A 272 -19.82 -20.10 5.84
C ALA A 272 -18.41 -20.54 6.26
N LYS A 273 -17.72 -21.30 5.39
CA LYS A 273 -16.35 -21.78 5.59
C LYS A 273 -15.35 -20.70 5.20
N ILE A 274 -15.16 -19.73 6.09
CA ILE A 274 -14.20 -18.65 5.92
C ILE A 274 -12.92 -18.99 6.70
N LYS A 275 -11.76 -18.88 6.05
CA LYS A 275 -10.44 -19.01 6.69
C LYS A 275 -9.61 -17.74 6.52
N ILE A 276 -9.18 -17.16 7.63
CA ILE A 276 -8.30 -15.98 7.67
C ILE A 276 -6.93 -16.43 8.15
N TYR A 277 -5.91 -16.23 7.32
CA TYR A 277 -4.53 -16.53 7.66
C TYR A 277 -3.76 -15.23 7.92
N ASP A 278 -3.26 -15.03 9.15
CA ASP A 278 -2.36 -13.92 9.47
C ASP A 278 -0.91 -14.30 9.20
N GLY A 279 -0.46 -14.01 7.98
CA GLY A 279 0.89 -14.30 7.53
C GLY A 279 0.96 -14.47 6.03
N TYR A 280 2.18 -14.66 5.53
CA TYR A 280 2.43 -14.86 4.11
C TYR A 280 2.79 -16.32 3.84
N PHE A 281 2.02 -16.94 2.96
CA PHE A 281 2.36 -18.22 2.37
C PHE A 281 3.51 -18.09 1.38
N THR A 282 4.21 -19.20 1.13
CA THR A 282 5.01 -19.32 -0.09
C THR A 282 4.10 -19.18 -1.32
N THR A 283 4.67 -18.82 -2.47
CA THR A 283 3.86 -18.63 -3.67
C THR A 283 3.15 -19.92 -4.10
N ASP A 284 3.84 -21.07 -4.04
CA ASP A 284 3.24 -22.37 -4.39
C ASP A 284 2.10 -22.76 -3.47
N GLU A 285 2.27 -22.53 -2.16
CA GLU A 285 1.21 -22.80 -1.20
C GLU A 285 0.01 -21.85 -1.41
N PHE A 286 0.26 -20.56 -1.62
CA PHE A 286 -0.80 -19.59 -1.91
C PHE A 286 -1.62 -20.02 -3.14
N ILE A 287 -0.95 -20.46 -4.21
CA ILE A 287 -1.61 -20.97 -5.41
C ILE A 287 -2.44 -22.22 -5.09
N LYS A 288 -1.88 -23.20 -4.37
CA LYS A 288 -2.60 -24.43 -3.97
C LYS A 288 -3.87 -24.12 -3.18
N ARG A 289 -3.83 -23.13 -2.29
CA ARG A 289 -5.01 -22.68 -1.51
C ARG A 289 -6.08 -22.05 -2.38
N LEU A 290 -5.69 -21.24 -3.38
CA LEU A 290 -6.64 -20.63 -4.30
C LEU A 290 -7.41 -21.70 -5.09
N GLU A 291 -6.74 -22.77 -5.50
CA GLU A 291 -7.37 -23.88 -6.26
C GLU A 291 -8.49 -24.60 -5.50
N THR A 292 -8.47 -24.58 -4.17
CA THR A 292 -9.50 -25.19 -3.30
C THR A 292 -10.50 -24.17 -2.72
N THR A 293 -10.44 -22.91 -3.19
CA THR A 293 -11.22 -21.81 -2.62
C THR A 293 -12.16 -21.18 -3.65
N LYS A 294 -13.42 -20.91 -3.26
CA LYS A 294 -14.41 -20.25 -4.13
C LYS A 294 -14.11 -18.76 -4.33
N ALA A 295 -13.83 -18.02 -3.26
CA ALA A 295 -13.57 -16.59 -3.32
C ALA A 295 -12.41 -16.12 -2.41
N THR A 296 -11.76 -15.03 -2.79
CA THR A 296 -10.77 -14.33 -1.95
C THR A 296 -11.06 -12.84 -1.93
N ILE A 297 -10.66 -12.16 -0.87
CA ILE A 297 -10.75 -10.70 -0.79
C ILE A 297 -9.55 -10.09 -1.49
N SER A 298 -9.81 -9.10 -2.34
CA SER A 298 -8.80 -8.13 -2.74
C SER A 298 -9.09 -6.77 -2.10
N TYR A 299 -8.02 -6.09 -1.71
CA TYR A 299 -8.07 -4.73 -1.17
C TYR A 299 -6.92 -3.92 -1.75
N SER A 300 -7.27 -2.85 -2.45
CA SER A 300 -6.34 -1.82 -2.90
C SER A 300 -6.70 -0.49 -2.26
N ARG A 301 -5.70 0.21 -1.70
CA ARG A 301 -5.86 1.58 -1.20
C ARG A 301 -6.25 2.54 -2.33
N TYR A 302 -5.75 2.26 -3.53
CA TYR A 302 -6.02 3.03 -4.73
C TYR A 302 -6.91 2.27 -5.71
N SER A 303 -8.01 2.90 -6.09
CA SER A 303 -9.00 2.32 -7.00
C SER A 303 -8.60 2.42 -8.47
N GLY A 304 -9.17 1.53 -9.30
CA GLY A 304 -8.94 1.52 -10.75
C GLY A 304 -7.61 0.92 -11.18
N GLY A 305 -7.04 0.02 -10.36
CA GLY A 305 -5.90 -0.85 -10.71
C GLY A 305 -6.27 -2.32 -10.55
N ILE A 306 -5.36 -3.23 -10.94
CA ILE A 306 -5.49 -4.67 -10.71
C ILE A 306 -4.21 -5.16 -10.02
N GLN A 307 -4.33 -5.69 -8.81
CA GLN A 307 -3.21 -6.24 -8.05
C GLN A 307 -2.77 -7.61 -8.56
N THR A 308 -1.47 -7.91 -8.43
CA THR A 308 -0.90 -9.26 -8.64
C THR A 308 -1.75 -10.38 -8.04
N ARG A 309 -2.19 -10.24 -6.78
CA ARG A 309 -3.04 -11.22 -6.07
C ARG A 309 -4.37 -11.49 -6.77
N THR A 310 -4.96 -10.46 -7.37
CA THR A 310 -6.19 -10.61 -8.15
C THR A 310 -5.94 -11.40 -9.42
N ILE A 311 -4.81 -11.16 -10.09
CA ILE A 311 -4.40 -11.91 -11.28
C ILE A 311 -4.20 -13.39 -10.93
N HIS A 312 -3.53 -13.69 -9.81
CA HIS A 312 -3.36 -15.05 -9.31
C HIS A 312 -4.70 -15.76 -9.09
N ALA A 313 -5.63 -15.12 -8.40
CA ALA A 313 -6.94 -15.68 -8.09
C ALA A 313 -7.79 -15.92 -9.34
N VAL A 314 -7.87 -14.94 -10.25
CA VAL A 314 -8.62 -15.06 -11.52
C VAL A 314 -8.07 -16.20 -12.36
N ARG A 315 -6.74 -16.33 -12.46
CA ARG A 315 -6.08 -17.43 -13.17
C ARG A 315 -6.33 -18.81 -12.54
N ARG A 316 -6.77 -18.88 -11.28
CA ARG A 316 -7.17 -20.11 -10.59
C ARG A 316 -8.68 -20.27 -10.48
N GLY A 317 -9.46 -19.45 -11.19
CA GLY A 317 -10.93 -19.52 -11.15
C GLY A 317 -11.51 -19.18 -9.78
N THR A 318 -10.79 -18.41 -8.96
CA THR A 318 -11.24 -17.92 -7.65
C THR A 318 -11.86 -16.54 -7.83
N LYS A 319 -13.07 -16.34 -7.29
CA LYS A 319 -13.78 -15.06 -7.35
C LYS A 319 -13.08 -14.00 -6.48
N ILE A 320 -13.03 -12.77 -6.96
CA ILE A 320 -12.55 -11.62 -6.18
C ILE A 320 -13.70 -10.91 -5.51
N LEU A 321 -13.57 -10.67 -4.21
CA LEU A 321 -14.48 -9.84 -3.42
C LEU A 321 -13.84 -8.46 -3.21
N GLY A 322 -14.09 -7.50 -4.11
CA GLY A 322 -13.56 -6.15 -3.97
C GLY A 322 -13.75 -5.23 -5.16
N SER A 323 -13.21 -4.01 -5.05
CA SER A 323 -13.34 -2.96 -6.07
C SER A 323 -12.75 -3.36 -7.42
N GLU A 324 -11.78 -4.27 -7.43
CA GLU A 324 -11.14 -4.79 -8.65
C GLU A 324 -12.05 -5.74 -9.46
N GLU A 325 -13.08 -6.33 -8.85
CA GLU A 325 -14.08 -7.16 -9.55
C GLU A 325 -14.71 -6.36 -10.70
N ASN A 326 -15.17 -5.14 -10.39
CA ASN A 326 -15.77 -4.24 -11.37
C ASN A 326 -14.80 -3.86 -12.49
N MET A 327 -13.49 -3.76 -12.20
CA MET A 327 -12.47 -3.41 -13.19
C MET A 327 -12.20 -4.57 -14.16
N LEU A 328 -12.17 -5.80 -13.64
CA LEU A 328 -11.99 -7.00 -14.44
C LEU A 328 -13.11 -7.21 -15.46
N ASP A 329 -14.36 -6.87 -15.09
CA ASP A 329 -15.54 -6.98 -15.96
C ASP A 329 -15.43 -6.17 -17.27
N TYR A 330 -14.57 -5.13 -17.30
CA TYR A 330 -14.31 -4.42 -18.55
C TYR A 330 -13.47 -5.30 -19.49
N PHE A 331 -12.48 -6.00 -18.96
CA PHE A 331 -11.49 -6.73 -19.75
C PHE A 331 -11.93 -8.15 -20.10
N ILE A 332 -12.59 -8.83 -19.18
CA ILE A 332 -13.00 -10.22 -19.30
C ILE A 332 -14.52 -10.28 -19.12
N ASP A 333 -15.21 -11.04 -19.97
CA ASP A 333 -16.66 -11.21 -19.81
C ASP A 333 -16.90 -12.05 -18.54
N PRO A 334 -17.56 -11.51 -17.49
CA PRO A 334 -17.83 -12.29 -16.29
C PRO A 334 -18.86 -13.38 -16.60
N PRO A 335 -18.74 -14.57 -15.99
CA PRO A 335 -19.81 -15.55 -16.06
C PRO A 335 -21.09 -14.97 -15.46
N LYS A 336 -22.21 -15.05 -16.19
CA LYS A 336 -23.51 -14.54 -15.75
C LYS A 336 -24.04 -15.36 -14.57
N ASN A 337 -24.50 -14.66 -13.53
CA ASN A 337 -25.11 -15.18 -12.29
C ASN A 337 -24.18 -16.03 -11.41
N TRP A 338 -23.67 -15.42 -10.32
CA TRP A 338 -22.92 -16.16 -9.29
C TRP A 338 -23.37 -15.76 -7.87
N PRO A 339 -24.18 -16.58 -7.18
CA PRO A 339 -24.38 -16.41 -5.76
C PRO A 339 -23.12 -16.89 -5.03
N VAL A 340 -22.56 -16.04 -4.16
CA VAL A 340 -21.46 -16.45 -3.24
C VAL A 340 -22.00 -17.41 -2.16
N HIS A 341 -23.33 -17.50 -2.01
CA HIS A 341 -24.01 -18.27 -0.96
C HIS A 341 -25.02 -19.27 -1.50
N ASN A 342 -25.03 -20.46 -0.89
CA ASN A 342 -26.07 -21.49 -1.01
C ASN A 342 -26.30 -22.20 -2.35
N SER A 343 -25.42 -22.08 -3.36
CA SER A 343 -25.45 -23.06 -4.45
C SER A 343 -24.67 -24.32 -4.03
N LYS A 344 -25.32 -25.48 -4.11
CA LYS A 344 -24.66 -26.80 -4.16
C LYS A 344 -23.78 -26.97 -5.41
N GLU A 345 -23.59 -25.90 -6.20
CA GLU A 345 -22.89 -25.94 -7.47
C GLU A 345 -21.40 -25.65 -7.26
N SER A 346 -20.59 -26.64 -7.62
CA SER A 346 -19.14 -26.62 -7.70
C SER A 346 -18.62 -25.82 -8.90
N SER A 347 -19.25 -24.70 -9.25
CA SER A 347 -19.03 -24.10 -10.57
C SER A 347 -17.71 -23.29 -10.61
N VAL A 348 -16.65 -23.93 -11.09
CA VAL A 348 -15.37 -23.26 -11.38
C VAL A 348 -15.62 -22.05 -12.28
N LEU A 349 -15.07 -20.87 -11.94
CA LEU A 349 -15.06 -19.73 -12.86
C LEU A 349 -14.26 -20.12 -14.11
N LYS A 350 -14.95 -20.39 -15.22
CA LYS A 350 -14.31 -20.68 -16.50
C LYS A 350 -14.04 -19.37 -17.25
N TYR A 351 -12.97 -18.70 -16.86
CA TYR A 351 -12.38 -17.70 -17.74
C TYR A 351 -11.72 -18.38 -18.93
N ASN A 352 -11.83 -17.79 -20.13
CA ASN A 352 -11.11 -18.29 -21.30
C ASN A 352 -9.60 -18.16 -21.08
N PRO A 353 -8.82 -19.26 -21.01
CA PRO A 353 -7.39 -19.21 -20.73
C PRO A 353 -6.61 -18.35 -21.73
N LYS A 354 -6.99 -18.40 -23.02
CA LYS A 354 -6.36 -17.59 -24.07
C LYS A 354 -6.58 -16.09 -23.84
N ALA A 355 -7.77 -15.71 -23.33
CA ALA A 355 -8.06 -14.32 -23.01
C ALA A 355 -7.23 -13.84 -21.80
N LEU A 356 -7.05 -14.70 -20.79
CA LEU A 356 -6.18 -14.39 -19.66
C LEU A 356 -4.70 -14.32 -20.04
N ASP A 357 -4.24 -15.17 -20.95
CA ASP A 357 -2.86 -15.18 -21.44
C ASP A 357 -2.53 -13.94 -22.29
N ASP A 358 -3.50 -13.43 -23.06
CA ASP A 358 -3.33 -12.12 -23.72
C ASP A 358 -3.37 -10.97 -22.71
N LEU A 359 -4.25 -11.03 -21.71
CA LEU A 359 -4.42 -9.96 -20.74
C LEU A 359 -3.24 -9.86 -19.76
N PHE A 360 -2.67 -11.00 -19.38
CA PHE A 360 -1.61 -11.15 -18.39
C PHE A 360 -0.46 -12.00 -18.97
N PRO A 361 0.28 -11.51 -19.97
CA PRO A 361 1.30 -12.31 -20.65
C PRO A 361 2.43 -12.74 -19.72
N ASN A 362 3.04 -13.90 -20.00
CA ASN A 362 4.25 -14.36 -19.32
C ASN A 362 5.49 -13.58 -19.79
N SER A 363 6.61 -13.77 -19.11
CA SER A 363 7.91 -13.26 -19.58
C SER A 363 8.40 -14.05 -20.80
N PRO A 364 9.14 -13.42 -21.73
CA PRO A 364 9.52 -12.00 -21.73
C PRO A 364 8.47 -11.06 -22.33
N THR A 365 7.36 -11.57 -22.87
CA THR A 365 6.34 -10.74 -23.55
C THR A 365 5.75 -9.64 -22.67
N ARG A 366 5.61 -9.88 -21.36
CA ARG A 366 5.25 -8.86 -20.37
C ARG A 366 6.22 -7.67 -20.39
N GLU A 367 7.50 -7.94 -20.17
CA GLU A 367 8.57 -6.93 -20.19
C GLU A 367 8.61 -6.19 -21.53
N GLU A 368 8.42 -6.93 -22.63
CA GLU A 368 8.37 -6.35 -23.97
C GLU A 368 7.23 -5.34 -24.12
N ARG A 369 6.01 -5.69 -23.69
CA ARG A 369 4.86 -4.77 -23.73
C ARG A 369 5.05 -3.57 -22.82
N PHE A 370 5.66 -3.76 -21.65
CA PHE A 370 5.93 -2.68 -20.70
C PHE A 370 6.92 -1.66 -21.25
N VAL A 371 8.08 -2.12 -21.73
CA VAL A 371 9.09 -1.22 -22.30
C VAL A 371 8.53 -0.49 -23.52
N LYS A 372 7.80 -1.19 -24.40
CA LYS A 372 7.12 -0.55 -25.54
C LYS A 372 6.11 0.51 -25.09
N PHE A 373 5.35 0.24 -24.03
CA PHE A 373 4.45 1.24 -23.43
C PHE A 373 5.23 2.46 -22.93
N CYS A 374 6.32 2.27 -22.19
CA CYS A 374 7.16 3.37 -21.70
C CYS A 374 7.77 4.21 -22.83
N ILE A 375 8.30 3.55 -23.88
CA ILE A 375 8.83 4.22 -25.08
C ILE A 375 7.71 5.00 -25.77
N PHE A 376 6.54 4.41 -25.93
CA PHE A 376 5.39 5.08 -26.56
C PHE A 376 4.96 6.34 -25.79
N GLN A 377 4.92 6.27 -24.46
CA GLN A 377 4.58 7.44 -23.62
C GLN A 377 5.64 8.55 -23.70
N ASN A 378 6.92 8.20 -23.82
CA ASN A 378 8.01 9.17 -23.89
C ASN A 378 8.29 9.69 -25.31
N TRP A 379 7.87 8.98 -26.36
CA TRP A 379 8.24 9.24 -27.76
C TRP A 379 8.01 10.70 -28.19
N LYS A 380 6.96 11.35 -27.71
CA LYS A 380 6.65 12.76 -28.03
C LYS A 380 7.04 13.76 -26.95
N LEU A 381 7.35 13.32 -25.73
CA LEU A 381 7.65 14.21 -24.62
C LEU A 381 9.07 14.76 -24.68
N GLY A 382 10.00 14.00 -25.25
CA GLY A 382 11.43 14.32 -25.19
C GLY A 382 12.00 14.23 -23.78
N LEU A 383 13.27 14.59 -23.62
CA LEU A 383 13.93 14.66 -22.32
C LEU A 383 13.52 15.92 -21.57
N LYS A 384 13.10 15.79 -20.32
CA LYS A 384 12.91 16.97 -19.47
C LYS A 384 14.25 17.57 -19.06
N LYS A 385 14.30 18.90 -19.05
CA LYS A 385 15.38 19.65 -18.41
C LYS A 385 15.08 19.76 -16.92
N TYR A 386 15.93 19.16 -16.09
CA TYR A 386 15.86 19.26 -14.65
C TYR A 386 16.71 20.43 -14.17
N ASN A 387 16.08 21.41 -13.55
CA ASN A 387 16.77 22.58 -13.00
C ASN A 387 17.08 22.43 -11.50
N GLN A 388 16.56 21.39 -10.84
CA GLN A 388 16.87 21.09 -9.45
C GLN A 388 18.06 20.15 -9.37
N LYS A 389 19.08 20.55 -8.60
CA LYS A 389 20.18 19.67 -8.23
C LYS A 389 19.68 18.63 -7.24
N SER A 390 20.13 17.38 -7.40
CA SER A 390 19.93 16.36 -6.37
C SER A 390 20.55 16.85 -5.05
N GLU A 391 19.78 16.80 -3.97
CA GLU A 391 20.35 16.95 -2.64
C GLU A 391 21.24 15.72 -2.35
N ASN A 392 22.36 15.91 -1.66
CA ASN A 392 23.24 14.82 -1.21
C ASN A 392 22.66 14.17 0.05
N ILE A 393 21.46 13.58 -0.08
CA ILE A 393 20.75 12.90 1.01
C ILE A 393 20.42 11.49 0.55
N ILE A 394 20.69 10.50 1.40
CA ILE A 394 20.39 9.08 1.13
C ILE A 394 19.29 8.63 2.08
N PRO A 395 18.03 8.46 1.64
CA PRO A 395 16.92 8.13 2.52
C PRO A 395 17.02 6.71 3.10
N ALA A 396 16.41 6.52 4.26
CA ALA A 396 16.32 5.22 4.93
C ALA A 396 14.90 4.66 4.85
N GLU A 397 14.74 3.48 4.25
CA GLU A 397 13.49 2.72 4.26
C GLU A 397 13.64 1.42 5.06
N MET A 398 12.62 1.09 5.87
CA MET A 398 12.55 -0.22 6.50
C MET A 398 12.14 -1.29 5.47
N ARG A 399 13.08 -2.17 5.12
CA ARG A 399 12.86 -3.29 4.20
C ARG A 399 13.15 -4.62 4.91
N GLY A 400 12.67 -5.71 4.34
CA GLY A 400 12.89 -7.07 4.87
C GLY A 400 14.26 -7.61 4.49
N TYR A 401 15.33 -6.88 4.80
CA TYR A 401 16.70 -7.36 4.58
C TYR A 401 17.00 -8.54 5.50
N ASP A 402 17.91 -9.43 5.07
CA ASP A 402 18.57 -10.31 6.03
C ASP A 402 19.37 -9.49 7.04
N ILE A 403 19.62 -10.06 8.22
CA ILE A 403 20.20 -9.32 9.34
C ILE A 403 21.58 -8.74 8.98
N SER A 404 22.44 -9.54 8.34
CA SER A 404 23.82 -9.12 8.03
C SER A 404 23.86 -8.01 6.99
N ALA A 405 23.13 -8.18 5.88
CA ALA A 405 23.07 -7.16 4.83
C ALA A 405 22.36 -5.90 5.32
N GLY A 406 21.27 -6.04 6.07
CA GLY A 406 20.53 -4.91 6.60
C GLY A 406 21.38 -4.03 7.52
N ILE A 407 22.17 -4.61 8.43
CA ILE A 407 23.09 -3.85 9.29
C ILE A 407 24.12 -3.09 8.43
N LYS A 408 24.70 -3.73 7.41
CA LYS A 408 25.66 -3.08 6.49
C LYS A 408 25.03 -1.92 5.73
N ILE A 409 23.84 -2.13 5.16
CA ILE A 409 23.07 -1.12 4.44
C ILE A 409 22.79 0.08 5.34
N TYR A 410 22.22 -0.14 6.53
CA TYR A 410 21.88 0.95 7.43
C TYR A 410 23.12 1.68 7.94
N ASN A 411 24.22 0.99 8.22
CA ASN A 411 25.47 1.65 8.61
C ASN A 411 26.05 2.54 7.50
N SER A 412 25.95 2.13 6.23
CA SER A 412 26.35 3.01 5.12
C SER A 412 25.47 4.26 5.06
N ILE A 413 24.15 4.09 5.16
CA ILE A 413 23.21 5.23 5.15
C ILE A 413 23.50 6.20 6.31
N ILE A 414 23.83 5.69 7.49
CA ILE A 414 24.23 6.52 8.65
C ILE A 414 25.49 7.32 8.30
N LYS A 415 26.54 6.65 7.83
CA LYS A 415 27.81 7.29 7.47
C LYS A 415 27.61 8.39 6.43
N ASP A 416 26.89 8.11 5.35
CA ASP A 416 26.67 9.04 4.25
C ASP A 416 25.93 10.32 4.68
N ASN A 417 24.94 10.19 5.57
CA ASN A 417 24.18 11.35 6.03
C ASN A 417 24.90 12.13 7.16
N LEU A 418 25.83 11.49 7.87
CA LEU A 418 26.61 12.12 8.96
C LEU A 418 27.99 12.63 8.55
N ASP A 419 28.44 12.41 7.32
CA ASP A 419 29.71 12.96 6.80
C ASP A 419 29.69 14.51 6.78
N ALA A 420 28.50 15.12 6.65
CA ALA A 420 28.26 16.55 6.82
C ALA A 420 26.78 16.85 7.15
N PRO A 421 26.33 16.71 8.42
CA PRO A 421 24.92 16.82 8.79
C PRO A 421 24.54 18.28 9.06
N ASP A 422 24.15 18.99 8.01
CA ASP A 422 23.79 20.42 8.02
C ASP A 422 22.29 20.70 7.97
N THR A 423 21.46 19.65 7.89
CA THR A 423 19.99 19.73 7.84
C THR A 423 19.33 18.78 8.83
N PRO A 424 18.11 19.09 9.34
CA PRO A 424 17.36 18.17 10.20
C PRO A 424 17.03 16.85 9.47
N GLN A 425 16.86 16.87 8.15
CA GLN A 425 16.57 15.69 7.35
C GLN A 425 17.70 14.66 7.43
N LYS A 426 18.96 15.08 7.34
CA LYS A 426 20.12 14.17 7.46
C LYS A 426 20.17 13.48 8.82
N PHE A 427 19.94 14.23 9.90
CA PHE A 427 19.83 13.65 11.25
C PHE A 427 18.66 12.68 11.38
N ASN A 428 17.49 13.05 10.85
CA ASN A 428 16.29 12.21 10.92
C ASN A 428 16.49 10.88 10.17
N ILE A 429 17.11 10.93 9.00
CA ILE A 429 17.42 9.76 8.17
C ILE A 429 18.49 8.88 8.82
N ALA A 430 19.59 9.47 9.30
CA ALA A 430 20.63 8.73 10.01
C ALA A 430 20.09 8.07 11.28
N GLY A 431 19.30 8.79 12.07
CA GLY A 431 18.61 8.26 13.25
C GLY A 431 17.64 7.14 12.88
N SER A 432 16.90 7.26 11.78
CA SER A 432 15.99 6.21 11.30
C SER A 432 16.74 4.95 10.88
N ALA A 433 17.86 5.09 10.14
CA ALA A 433 18.71 3.97 9.77
C ALA A 433 19.31 3.28 11.01
N ALA A 434 19.79 4.05 12.00
CA ALA A 434 20.28 3.52 13.26
C ALA A 434 19.17 2.78 14.04
N PHE A 435 17.94 3.31 14.04
CA PHE A 435 16.78 2.68 14.64
C PHE A 435 16.45 1.33 13.98
N TYR A 436 16.38 1.28 12.65
CA TYR A 436 16.11 0.03 11.93
C TYR A 436 17.24 -0.99 12.11
N SER A 437 18.50 -0.57 12.11
CA SER A 437 19.66 -1.42 12.41
C SER A 437 19.55 -2.03 13.82
N THR A 438 19.14 -1.22 14.81
CA THR A 438 18.94 -1.66 16.19
C THR A 438 17.84 -2.71 16.30
N ILE A 439 16.67 -2.49 15.68
CA ILE A 439 15.57 -3.46 15.67
C ILE A 439 15.99 -4.76 14.99
N LEU A 440 16.68 -4.66 13.85
CA LEU A 440 17.12 -5.82 13.07
C LEU A 440 18.14 -6.66 13.85
N ALA A 441 19.03 -6.01 14.61
CA ALA A 441 20.00 -6.63 15.50
C ALA A 441 19.42 -7.04 16.87
N GLN A 442 18.08 -7.18 16.98
CA GLN A 442 17.38 -7.59 18.19
C GLN A 442 17.69 -6.69 19.41
N ASN A 443 17.70 -5.37 19.19
CA ASN A 443 17.92 -4.34 20.22
C ASN A 443 19.32 -4.34 20.84
N SER A 444 20.36 -4.44 20.00
CA SER A 444 21.75 -4.18 20.42
C SER A 444 21.87 -2.86 21.18
N GLN A 445 22.40 -2.91 22.40
CA GLN A 445 22.54 -1.73 23.27
C GLN A 445 23.46 -0.66 22.67
N GLU A 446 24.49 -1.07 21.92
CA GLU A 446 25.42 -0.13 21.28
C GLU A 446 24.73 0.64 20.15
N LEU A 447 23.99 -0.05 19.29
CA LEU A 447 23.24 0.57 18.20
C LEU A 447 22.10 1.46 18.73
N ALA A 448 21.45 1.04 19.83
CA ALA A 448 20.45 1.86 20.51
C ALA A 448 21.05 3.17 21.02
N LYS A 449 22.22 3.12 21.68
CA LYS A 449 22.93 4.33 22.15
C LYS A 449 23.29 5.26 20.99
N MET A 450 23.84 4.72 19.91
CA MET A 450 24.15 5.48 18.70
C MET A 450 22.90 6.16 18.12
N CYS A 451 21.80 5.41 17.98
CA CYS A 451 20.53 5.93 17.50
C CYS A 451 20.03 7.12 18.35
N LEU A 452 20.04 6.97 19.68
CA LEU A 452 19.60 8.02 20.59
C LEU A 452 20.53 9.23 20.56
N GLN A 453 21.84 9.04 20.42
CA GLN A 453 22.81 10.13 20.30
C GLN A 453 22.58 10.96 19.03
N ILE A 454 22.40 10.31 17.87
CA ILE A 454 22.12 10.97 16.60
C ILE A 454 20.85 11.82 16.70
N TYR A 455 19.77 11.23 17.21
CA TYR A 455 18.52 11.95 17.37
C TYR A 455 18.60 13.10 18.37
N LYS A 456 19.28 12.89 19.51
CA LYS A 456 19.47 13.93 20.53
C LYS A 456 20.25 15.13 19.97
N GLU A 457 21.34 14.88 19.25
CA GLU A 457 22.13 15.94 18.62
C GLU A 457 21.31 16.71 17.59
N GLY A 458 20.61 15.98 16.70
CA GLY A 458 19.74 16.59 15.70
C GLY A 458 18.63 17.43 16.33
N HIS A 459 17.94 16.91 17.35
CA HIS A 459 16.87 17.60 18.03
C HIS A 459 17.36 18.86 18.76
N ASN A 460 18.54 18.80 19.41
CA ASN A 460 19.14 19.97 20.05
C ASN A 460 19.49 21.07 19.04
N ARG A 461 19.95 20.69 17.85
CA ARG A 461 20.34 21.65 16.79
C ARG A 461 19.14 22.21 16.03
N TYR A 462 18.08 21.42 15.87
CA TYR A 462 16.86 21.77 15.14
C TYR A 462 15.62 21.54 16.00
N PRO A 463 15.45 22.28 17.11
CA PRO A 463 14.38 22.03 18.09
C PRO A 463 12.98 22.23 17.52
N LEU A 464 12.84 23.00 16.44
CA LEU A 464 11.57 23.26 15.76
C LEU A 464 11.20 22.23 14.68
N ASN A 465 12.05 21.23 14.37
CA ASN A 465 11.65 20.19 13.42
C ASN A 465 10.80 19.13 14.13
N LEU A 466 9.50 19.13 13.82
CA LEU A 466 8.50 18.34 14.55
C LEU A 466 8.74 16.83 14.42
N VAL A 467 9.07 16.36 13.20
CA VAL A 467 9.24 14.92 12.92
C VAL A 467 10.53 14.38 13.52
N LEU A 468 11.62 15.15 13.48
CA LEU A 468 12.88 14.77 14.13
C LEU A 468 12.68 14.58 15.64
N GLY A 469 12.01 15.53 16.30
CA GLY A 469 11.67 15.41 17.72
C GLY A 469 10.73 14.22 18.00
N PHE A 470 9.72 14.01 17.16
CA PHE A 470 8.77 12.91 17.35
C PHE A 470 9.42 11.54 17.19
N ASN A 471 10.27 11.36 16.18
CA ASN A 471 11.03 10.14 15.97
C ASN A 471 12.03 9.89 17.11
N TYR A 472 12.66 10.96 17.64
CA TYR A 472 13.50 10.85 18.83
C TYR A 472 12.74 10.31 20.03
N ALA A 473 11.57 10.88 20.33
CA ALA A 473 10.71 10.43 21.42
C ALA A 473 10.24 8.97 21.23
N CYS A 474 9.90 8.58 19.99
CA CYS A 474 9.55 7.20 19.66
C CYS A 474 10.74 6.24 19.82
N ALA A 475 11.95 6.67 19.51
CA ALA A 475 13.16 5.87 19.72
C ALA A 475 13.46 5.68 21.21
N LEU A 476 13.40 6.76 22.01
CA LEU A 476 13.51 6.70 23.48
C LEU A 476 12.49 5.72 24.07
N TRP A 477 11.22 5.84 23.66
CA TRP A 477 10.14 4.96 24.08
C TRP A 477 10.43 3.49 23.74
N SER A 478 10.83 3.23 22.50
CA SER A 478 11.08 1.87 22.00
C SER A 478 12.29 1.20 22.68
N PHE A 479 13.27 1.98 23.12
CA PHE A 479 14.46 1.49 23.83
C PHE A 479 14.34 1.55 25.36
N GLY A 480 13.15 1.86 25.89
CA GLY A 480 12.83 1.74 27.31
C GLY A 480 13.07 3.01 28.15
N ASP A 481 13.58 4.10 27.57
CA ASP A 481 13.73 5.38 28.29
C ASP A 481 12.43 6.19 28.23
N LYS A 482 11.39 5.66 28.90
CA LYS A 482 10.05 6.26 28.93
C LYS A 482 10.02 7.63 29.59
N GLN A 483 10.91 7.90 30.56
CA GLN A 483 10.97 9.19 31.26
C GLN A 483 11.49 10.29 30.34
N ALA A 484 12.59 10.05 29.61
CA ALA A 484 13.07 11.01 28.61
C ALA A 484 12.05 11.17 27.47
N ALA A 485 11.44 10.08 27.01
CA ALA A 485 10.40 10.12 25.98
C ALA A 485 9.22 11.01 26.39
N LYS A 486 8.74 10.89 27.64
CA LYS A 486 7.68 11.72 28.21
C LYS A 486 7.99 13.21 28.13
N ILE A 487 9.23 13.61 28.45
CA ILE A 487 9.64 15.02 28.40
C ILE A 487 9.50 15.55 26.97
N VAL A 488 10.07 14.84 25.99
CA VAL A 488 10.02 15.24 24.58
C VAL A 488 8.59 15.22 24.04
N PHE A 489 7.78 14.18 24.31
CA PHE A 489 6.37 14.17 23.94
C PHE A 489 5.59 15.34 24.57
N GLY A 490 5.90 15.70 25.82
CA GLY A 490 5.33 16.84 26.51
C GLY A 490 5.62 18.17 25.80
N GLU A 491 6.84 18.36 25.34
CA GLU A 491 7.24 19.54 24.56
C GLU A 491 6.52 19.60 23.20
N LEU A 492 6.55 18.51 22.44
CA LEU A 492 5.94 18.43 21.11
C LEU A 492 4.40 18.53 21.14
N SER A 493 3.76 18.16 22.25
CA SER A 493 2.30 18.25 22.40
C SER A 493 1.78 19.71 22.42
N LYS A 494 2.65 20.67 22.75
CA LYS A 494 2.30 22.10 22.82
C LYS A 494 2.07 22.66 21.42
N VAL A 495 1.19 23.66 21.31
CA VAL A 495 0.98 24.38 20.05
C VAL A 495 2.19 25.29 19.84
N ASP A 496 2.85 25.15 18.68
CA ASP A 496 3.86 26.11 18.23
C ASP A 496 3.56 26.48 16.76
N PRO A 497 3.30 27.76 16.44
CA PRO A 497 3.08 28.19 15.06
C PRO A 497 4.34 28.07 14.18
N ASN A 498 5.52 27.90 14.78
CA ASN A 498 6.81 27.84 14.11
C ASN A 498 7.30 26.41 13.85
N TRP A 499 6.48 25.38 14.10
CA TRP A 499 6.86 24.00 13.77
C TRP A 499 7.29 23.88 12.30
N ASP A 500 8.53 23.45 12.07
CA ASP A 500 9.03 23.07 10.76
C ASP A 500 8.55 21.66 10.43
N TYR A 501 7.79 21.57 9.34
CA TYR A 501 7.19 20.34 8.83
C TYR A 501 6.93 20.42 7.32
N SER A 502 7.30 19.36 6.62
CA SER A 502 7.21 19.19 5.18
C SER A 502 7.02 17.71 4.84
N ALA A 503 5.83 17.37 4.33
CA ALA A 503 5.44 15.99 4.02
C ALA A 503 6.36 15.27 3.03
N ASN A 504 7.03 16.01 2.15
CA ASN A 504 7.93 15.46 1.13
C ASN A 504 9.39 15.33 1.59
N ARG A 505 9.73 15.78 2.82
CA ARG A 505 11.10 15.72 3.38
C ARG A 505 11.17 15.00 4.72
N ASP A 506 10.13 15.13 5.52
CA ASP A 506 10.14 14.64 6.89
C ASP A 506 9.50 13.24 6.96
N SER A 507 10.33 12.21 7.05
CA SER A 507 9.91 10.82 7.19
C SER A 507 9.72 10.42 8.65
N LEU A 508 8.57 9.83 8.97
CA LEU A 508 8.37 9.13 10.24
C LEU A 508 9.08 7.78 10.23
N LEU A 509 9.44 7.28 11.43
CA LEU A 509 9.81 5.87 11.60
C LEU A 509 8.72 4.96 11.00
N SER A 510 9.14 3.86 10.39
CA SER A 510 8.27 3.07 9.51
C SER A 510 7.04 2.47 10.20
N HIS A 511 5.90 2.58 9.52
CA HIS A 511 4.66 1.85 9.82
C HIS A 511 4.81 0.32 9.90
N ARG A 512 5.95 -0.23 9.45
CA ARG A 512 6.25 -1.67 9.55
C ARG A 512 6.73 -2.08 10.95
N VAL A 513 7.09 -1.12 11.80
CA VAL A 513 7.46 -1.35 13.20
C VAL A 513 6.17 -1.50 14.01
N ARG A 514 5.79 -2.75 14.33
CA ARG A 514 4.46 -3.08 14.91
C ARG A 514 4.12 -2.29 16.16
N SER A 515 5.07 -2.13 17.09
CA SER A 515 4.85 -1.38 18.33
C SER A 515 4.43 0.07 18.09
N LEU A 516 5.05 0.73 17.11
CA LEU A 516 4.70 2.10 16.71
C LEU A 516 3.40 2.14 15.91
N ALA A 517 3.22 1.19 14.99
CA ALA A 517 2.07 1.11 14.10
C ALA A 517 0.74 0.84 14.81
N ASN A 518 0.80 0.29 16.03
CA ASN A 518 -0.38 0.13 16.86
C ASN A 518 -0.85 1.46 17.44
N ILE A 519 0.06 2.36 17.81
CA ILE A 519 -0.28 3.62 18.50
C ILE A 519 -0.51 4.76 17.50
N PHE A 520 0.37 4.90 16.51
CA PHE A 520 0.31 6.00 15.54
C PHE A 520 -0.56 5.65 14.32
N PRO A 521 -1.52 6.52 13.92
CA PRO A 521 -2.46 6.24 12.82
C PRO A 521 -1.82 6.48 11.43
N TYR A 522 -0.81 5.68 11.06
CA TYR A 522 -0.01 5.86 9.84
C TYR A 522 -0.85 5.99 8.55
N GLY A 523 -1.88 5.15 8.38
CA GLY A 523 -2.71 5.18 7.17
C GLY A 523 -3.40 6.53 6.95
N ASP A 524 -3.91 7.14 8.03
CA ASP A 524 -4.47 8.49 7.97
C ASP A 524 -3.40 9.54 7.76
N TYR A 525 -2.29 9.43 8.49
CA TYR A 525 -1.19 10.38 8.43
C TYR A 525 -0.63 10.52 7.01
N TYR A 526 -0.33 9.43 6.31
CA TYR A 526 0.24 9.50 4.96
C TYR A 526 -0.75 10.08 3.96
N ARG A 527 -2.02 9.61 3.99
CA ARG A 527 -3.08 10.14 3.13
C ARG A 527 -3.27 11.64 3.34
N ILE A 528 -3.30 12.10 4.59
CA ILE A 528 -3.48 13.51 4.92
C ILE A 528 -2.23 14.32 4.54
N SER A 529 -1.03 13.78 4.79
CA SER A 529 0.24 14.44 4.45
C SER A 529 0.39 14.72 2.95
N VAL A 530 0.06 13.74 2.10
CA VAL A 530 0.07 13.94 0.64
C VAL A 530 -0.99 14.96 0.23
N ASN A 531 -2.20 14.88 0.79
CA ASN A 531 -3.26 15.85 0.50
C ASN A 531 -2.94 17.28 0.95
N SER A 532 -2.25 17.45 2.09
CA SER A 532 -1.80 18.75 2.60
C SER A 532 -0.62 19.30 1.79
N PHE A 533 0.21 18.43 1.20
CA PHE A 533 1.23 18.84 0.24
C PHE A 533 0.60 19.37 -1.05
N ILE A 534 -0.41 18.66 -1.57
CA ILE A 534 -1.15 19.07 -2.78
C ILE A 534 -1.98 20.34 -2.53
N ASN A 535 -2.60 20.47 -1.35
CA ASN A 535 -3.47 21.59 -0.99
C ASN A 535 -2.94 22.29 0.27
N SER A 536 -2.26 23.42 0.09
CA SER A 536 -1.59 24.18 1.17
C SER A 536 -2.49 24.58 2.34
N ASP A 537 -3.79 24.75 2.11
CA ASP A 537 -4.77 25.19 3.11
C ASP A 537 -5.05 24.14 4.21
N LYS A 538 -4.53 22.91 4.06
CA LYS A 538 -4.73 21.80 5.01
C LYS A 538 -3.49 21.43 5.82
N ARG A 539 -2.46 22.29 5.86
CA ARG A 539 -1.15 22.00 6.52
C ARG A 539 -1.24 21.65 8.01
N GLN A 540 -2.26 22.09 8.74
CA GLN A 540 -2.39 21.81 10.19
C GLN A 540 -2.71 20.34 10.49
N THR A 541 -3.33 19.61 9.56
CA THR A 541 -3.87 18.28 9.84
C THR A 541 -2.83 17.17 10.10
N PRO A 542 -1.66 17.08 9.44
CA PRO A 542 -0.61 16.13 9.83
C PRO A 542 0.04 16.45 11.18
N ILE A 543 0.20 17.74 11.49
CA ILE A 543 0.77 18.20 12.77
C ILE A 543 -0.14 17.78 13.93
N ASP A 544 -1.44 17.95 13.78
CA ASP A 544 -2.42 17.56 14.79
C ASP A 544 -2.45 16.04 15.05
N ILE A 545 -2.17 15.22 14.03
CA ILE A 545 -2.04 13.76 14.21
C ILE A 545 -0.81 13.42 15.05
N ILE A 546 0.34 14.06 14.77
CA ILE A 546 1.56 13.88 15.56
C ILE A 546 1.30 14.29 17.01
N ARG A 547 0.72 15.47 17.21
CA ARG A 547 0.41 16.01 18.56
C ARG A 547 -0.63 15.18 19.30
N SER A 548 -1.68 14.71 18.62
CA SER A 548 -2.64 13.76 19.15
C SER A 548 -1.93 12.50 19.67
N THR A 549 -0.98 11.97 18.89
CA THR A 549 -0.22 10.79 19.29
C THR A 549 0.74 11.07 20.46
N CYS A 550 1.35 12.26 20.54
CA CYS A 550 2.11 12.66 21.73
C CYS A 550 1.24 12.60 22.99
N PHE A 551 0.01 13.12 22.93
CA PHE A 551 -0.92 13.02 24.07
C PHE A 551 -1.31 11.59 24.40
N VAL A 552 -1.44 10.71 23.39
CA VAL A 552 -1.64 9.29 23.64
C VAL A 552 -0.47 8.70 24.43
N TYR A 553 0.79 8.90 24.02
CA TYR A 553 1.95 8.41 24.79
C TYR A 553 2.00 8.96 26.22
N LEU A 554 1.69 10.24 26.40
CA LEU A 554 1.58 10.85 27.74
C LEU A 554 0.46 10.20 28.58
N ALA A 555 -0.66 9.83 27.97
CA ALA A 555 -1.74 9.12 28.64
C ALA A 555 -1.33 7.69 29.04
N ILE A 556 -0.57 6.98 28.20
CA ILE A 556 0.00 5.67 28.54
C ILE A 556 0.86 5.80 29.79
N PHE A 557 1.77 6.77 29.77
CA PHE A 557 2.67 7.01 30.88
C PHE A 557 1.90 7.32 32.17
N ALA A 558 0.92 8.23 32.12
CA ALA A 558 0.10 8.58 33.27
C ALA A 558 -0.67 7.37 33.82
N TYR A 559 -1.21 6.53 32.93
CA TYR A 559 -1.93 5.32 33.32
C TYR A 559 -1.02 4.27 33.97
N GLU A 560 0.17 4.04 33.42
CA GLU A 560 1.17 3.12 34.00
C GLU A 560 1.65 3.55 35.40
N GLU A 561 1.67 4.86 35.68
CA GLU A 561 1.96 5.44 37.01
C GLU A 561 0.74 5.50 37.95
N GLY A 562 -0.43 5.03 37.51
CA GLY A 562 -1.68 5.05 38.29
C GLY A 562 -2.43 6.39 38.27
N ASP A 563 -1.96 7.41 37.54
CA ASP A 563 -2.67 8.69 37.35
C ASP A 563 -3.74 8.58 36.26
N CYS A 564 -4.83 7.89 36.58
CA CYS A 564 -5.96 7.67 35.67
C CYS A 564 -6.64 9.00 35.26
N ASN A 565 -6.72 9.99 36.16
CA ASN A 565 -7.30 11.29 35.86
C ASN A 565 -6.43 12.09 34.88
N GLY A 566 -5.11 12.06 35.06
CA GLY A 566 -4.16 12.64 34.10
C GLY A 566 -4.25 11.95 32.74
N ALA A 567 -4.35 10.62 32.72
CA ALA A 567 -4.53 9.85 31.49
C ALA A 567 -5.80 10.29 30.73
N LEU A 568 -6.96 10.38 31.39
CA LEU A 568 -8.21 10.84 30.75
C LEU A 568 -8.12 12.28 30.22
N LYS A 569 -7.42 13.18 30.93
CA LYS A 569 -7.18 14.56 30.46
C LYS A 569 -6.35 14.57 29.17
N PHE A 570 -5.32 13.75 29.08
CA PHE A 570 -4.51 13.64 27.86
C PHE A 570 -5.29 13.02 26.71
N LEU A 571 -6.06 11.95 26.96
CA LEU A 571 -6.90 11.30 25.94
C LEU A 571 -7.97 12.25 25.38
N THR A 572 -8.59 13.04 26.24
CA THR A 572 -9.53 14.10 25.81
C THR A 572 -8.85 15.06 24.82
N LYS A 573 -7.62 15.52 25.12
CA LYS A 573 -6.85 16.39 24.21
C LYS A 573 -6.46 15.68 22.91
N ALA A 574 -6.06 14.41 22.99
CA ALA A 574 -5.74 13.61 21.81
C ALA A 574 -6.94 13.48 20.87
N ASN A 575 -8.11 13.18 21.42
CA ASN A 575 -9.37 13.02 20.67
C ASN A 575 -9.88 14.34 20.09
N LEU A 576 -9.67 15.46 20.78
CA LEU A 576 -9.99 16.80 20.26
C LEU A 576 -9.14 17.19 19.05
N LEU A 577 -7.86 16.82 19.04
CA LEU A 577 -6.96 17.08 17.91
C LEU A 577 -7.23 16.12 16.74
N PHE A 578 -7.45 14.84 17.03
CA PHE A 578 -7.68 13.84 15.99
C PHE A 578 -8.61 12.73 16.49
N CYS A 579 -9.90 12.89 16.24
CA CYS A 579 -10.96 11.96 16.64
C CYS A 579 -10.98 10.64 15.86
N HIS A 580 -10.03 10.41 14.94
CA HIS A 580 -9.85 9.14 14.24
C HIS A 580 -8.71 8.30 14.82
N ASN A 581 -8.12 8.71 15.95
CA ASN A 581 -7.13 7.92 16.67
C ASN A 581 -7.79 6.80 17.49
N TYR A 582 -7.99 5.63 16.87
CA TYR A 582 -8.64 4.49 17.54
C TYR A 582 -7.93 4.06 18.85
N TRP A 583 -6.60 4.23 18.91
CA TRP A 583 -5.82 3.79 20.06
C TRP A 583 -6.08 4.67 21.29
N SER A 584 -6.37 5.95 21.07
CA SER A 584 -6.80 6.86 22.14
C SER A 584 -8.09 6.36 22.81
N TYR A 585 -9.12 6.03 22.03
CA TYR A 585 -10.38 5.48 22.55
C TYR A 585 -10.23 4.09 23.17
N ARG A 586 -9.33 3.25 22.62
CA ARG A 586 -8.97 1.96 23.23
C ARG A 586 -8.41 2.18 24.64
N LEU A 587 -7.44 3.08 24.81
CA LEU A 587 -6.88 3.36 26.13
C LEU A 587 -7.92 4.01 27.05
N GLU A 588 -8.75 4.92 26.54
CA GLU A 588 -9.85 5.54 27.29
C GLU A 588 -10.81 4.51 27.88
N THR A 589 -11.15 3.48 27.10
CA THR A 589 -11.98 2.35 27.56
C THR A 589 -11.35 1.66 28.77
N LYS A 590 -10.04 1.35 28.71
CA LYS A 590 -9.31 0.68 29.80
C LYS A 590 -9.19 1.56 31.05
N VAL A 591 -8.85 2.84 30.86
CA VAL A 591 -8.68 3.78 31.97
C VAL A 591 -10.02 3.97 32.70
N LEU A 592 -11.11 4.21 31.97
CA LEU A 592 -12.44 4.35 32.57
C LEU A 592 -12.87 3.08 33.34
N ASN A 593 -12.62 1.90 32.77
CA ASN A 593 -12.93 0.64 33.45
C ASN A 593 -12.13 0.46 34.75
N SER A 594 -10.83 0.81 34.74
CA SER A 594 -9.96 0.64 35.92
C SER A 594 -10.29 1.54 37.11
N ILE A 595 -11.10 2.59 36.90
CA ILE A 595 -11.57 3.49 37.97
C ILE A 595 -13.07 3.31 38.26
N ASP A 596 -13.67 2.20 37.81
CA ASP A 596 -15.11 1.95 37.90
C ASP A 596 -15.96 3.12 37.37
N GLY A 597 -15.53 3.71 36.25
CA GLY A 597 -16.20 4.82 35.60
C GLY A 597 -17.61 4.49 35.13
N ASP A 598 -18.38 5.53 34.78
CA ASP A 598 -19.74 5.38 34.24
C ASP A 598 -19.74 4.42 33.04
N CYS A 599 -20.53 3.36 33.12
CA CYS A 599 -20.64 2.34 32.07
C CYS A 599 -21.03 2.96 30.73
N SER A 600 -21.79 4.05 30.71
CA SER A 600 -22.15 4.78 29.48
C SER A 600 -20.93 5.42 28.81
N LEU A 601 -19.98 5.93 29.60
CA LEU A 601 -18.73 6.48 29.08
C LEU A 601 -17.80 5.35 28.59
N ILE A 602 -17.72 4.24 29.33
CA ILE A 602 -16.97 3.05 28.91
C ILE A 602 -17.49 2.55 27.56
N SER A 603 -18.80 2.32 27.43
CA SER A 603 -19.39 1.86 26.17
C SER A 603 -19.15 2.85 25.02
N LYS A 604 -19.25 4.16 25.28
CA LYS A 604 -18.99 5.18 24.25
C LYS A 604 -17.54 5.13 23.74
N ALA A 605 -16.56 5.05 24.65
CA ALA A 605 -15.16 4.91 24.28
C ALA A 605 -14.92 3.59 23.52
N PHE A 606 -15.52 2.49 23.99
CA PHE A 606 -15.45 1.18 23.34
C PHE A 606 -15.94 1.25 21.88
N TYR A 607 -17.15 1.78 21.63
CA TYR A 607 -17.67 1.88 20.26
C TYR A 607 -16.86 2.83 19.39
N ASN A 608 -16.34 3.93 19.93
CA ASN A 608 -15.47 4.81 19.15
C ASN A 608 -14.20 4.05 18.71
N ALA A 609 -13.60 3.26 19.59
CA ALA A 609 -12.44 2.43 19.26
C ALA A 609 -12.78 1.38 18.19
N THR A 610 -13.83 0.58 18.40
CA THR A 610 -14.20 -0.52 17.51
C THR A 610 -14.79 -0.06 16.18
N ASN A 611 -15.44 1.10 16.12
CA ASN A 611 -15.92 1.64 14.85
C ASN A 611 -14.78 2.20 13.98
N LEU A 612 -13.71 2.69 14.61
CA LEU A 612 -12.51 3.15 13.90
C LEU A 612 -11.59 2.00 13.49
N TYR A 613 -11.47 0.97 14.32
CA TYR A 613 -10.68 -0.22 14.03
C TYR A 613 -11.30 -1.46 14.70
N PRO A 614 -12.23 -2.15 14.03
CA PRO A 614 -12.98 -3.26 14.62
C PRO A 614 -12.14 -4.36 15.29
N PRO A 615 -10.98 -4.77 14.74
CA PRO A 615 -10.17 -5.80 15.40
C PRO A 615 -9.68 -5.44 16.80
N VAL A 616 -9.68 -4.16 17.19
CA VAL A 616 -9.31 -3.76 18.57
C VAL A 616 -10.19 -4.38 19.63
N ILE A 617 -11.39 -4.84 19.28
CA ILE A 617 -12.30 -5.58 20.16
C ILE A 617 -11.60 -6.75 20.88
N SER A 618 -10.60 -7.40 20.29
CA SER A 618 -9.87 -8.47 20.98
C SER A 618 -9.10 -8.02 22.21
N GLU A 619 -8.80 -6.73 22.30
CA GLU A 619 -8.04 -6.14 23.40
C GLU A 619 -8.91 -5.48 24.47
N ILE A 620 -10.19 -5.22 24.18
CA ILE A 620 -11.14 -4.49 25.04
C ILE A 620 -12.52 -5.19 25.12
N LEU A 621 -12.57 -6.50 24.86
CA LEU A 621 -13.82 -7.28 24.82
C LEU A 621 -14.53 -7.26 26.18
N GLU A 622 -13.77 -7.46 27.26
CA GLU A 622 -14.28 -7.55 28.63
C GLU A 622 -15.00 -6.26 29.03
N GLU A 623 -14.34 -5.12 28.80
CA GLU A 623 -14.84 -3.79 29.12
C GLU A 623 -16.11 -3.47 28.32
N GLY A 624 -16.13 -3.83 27.03
CA GLY A 624 -17.30 -3.65 26.17
C GLY A 624 -18.51 -4.46 26.64
N VAL A 625 -18.35 -5.78 26.78
CA VAL A 625 -19.44 -6.70 27.18
C VAL A 625 -19.94 -6.39 28.58
N THR A 626 -19.03 -6.21 29.55
CA THR A 626 -19.40 -5.97 30.95
C THR A 626 -20.12 -4.64 31.13
N SER A 627 -19.70 -3.59 30.43
CA SER A 627 -20.38 -2.28 30.52
C SER A 627 -21.82 -2.34 29.99
N GLU A 628 -22.08 -3.03 28.88
CA GLU A 628 -23.44 -3.20 28.36
C GLU A 628 -24.31 -4.07 29.26
N ILE A 629 -23.77 -5.13 29.85
CA ILE A 629 -24.50 -5.96 30.83
C ILE A 629 -24.88 -5.12 32.07
N LYS A 630 -23.94 -4.35 32.62
CA LYS A 630 -24.22 -3.46 33.78
C LYS A 630 -25.27 -2.39 33.46
N LYS A 631 -25.38 -1.96 32.20
CA LYS A 631 -26.44 -1.05 31.73
C LYS A 631 -27.79 -1.73 31.47
N GLY A 632 -27.87 -3.05 31.56
CA GLY A 632 -29.05 -3.84 31.21
C GLY A 632 -29.23 -4.10 29.71
N ASN A 633 -28.25 -3.75 28.89
CA ASN A 633 -28.28 -3.87 27.42
C ASN A 633 -27.79 -5.25 26.95
N THR A 634 -28.44 -6.31 27.42
CA THR A 634 -28.06 -7.70 27.13
C THR A 634 -27.99 -8.02 25.63
N ALA A 635 -28.88 -7.45 24.83
CA ALA A 635 -28.88 -7.64 23.38
C ALA A 635 -27.59 -7.11 22.72
N GLU A 636 -27.07 -5.98 23.19
CA GLU A 636 -25.86 -5.40 22.63
C GLU A 636 -24.60 -6.12 23.11
N ALA A 637 -24.57 -6.52 24.40
CA ALA A 637 -23.52 -7.41 24.92
C ALA A 637 -23.43 -8.72 24.11
N THR A 638 -24.58 -9.30 23.75
CA THR A 638 -24.67 -10.49 22.91
C THR A 638 -24.11 -10.22 21.51
N ASN A 639 -24.54 -9.12 20.87
CA ASN A 639 -24.06 -8.70 19.55
C ASN A 639 -22.53 -8.51 19.49
N ILE A 640 -21.94 -7.88 20.52
CA ILE A 640 -20.49 -7.72 20.65
C ILE A 640 -19.80 -9.09 20.68
N LEU A 641 -20.28 -9.99 21.55
CA LEU A 641 -19.68 -11.30 21.76
C LEU A 641 -19.80 -12.20 20.52
N GLU A 642 -20.95 -12.21 19.86
CA GLU A 642 -21.18 -12.98 18.63
C GLU A 642 -20.27 -12.51 17.48
N LYS A 643 -20.15 -11.19 17.27
CA LYS A 643 -19.23 -10.62 16.27
C LYS A 643 -17.77 -10.98 16.55
N PHE A 644 -17.36 -10.92 17.82
CA PHE A 644 -16.02 -11.34 18.23
C PHE A 644 -15.77 -12.81 17.87
N ILE A 645 -16.68 -13.71 18.28
CA ILE A 645 -16.56 -15.15 18.03
C ILE A 645 -16.54 -15.46 16.53
N LEU A 646 -17.41 -14.82 15.75
CA LEU A 646 -17.47 -14.97 14.31
C LEU A 646 -16.16 -14.63 13.61
N VAL A 647 -15.51 -13.54 14.01
CA VAL A 647 -14.29 -13.08 13.34
C VAL A 647 -13.08 -13.86 13.85
N PHE A 648 -12.87 -13.88 15.16
CA PHE A 648 -11.65 -14.42 15.76
C PHE A 648 -11.63 -15.95 15.78
N GLY A 649 -12.79 -16.63 15.77
CA GLY A 649 -12.87 -18.08 15.60
C GLY A 649 -12.47 -18.58 14.21
N ARG A 650 -12.27 -17.65 13.25
CA ARG A 650 -11.89 -17.93 11.85
C ARG A 650 -10.45 -17.55 11.52
N ILE A 651 -9.66 -17.09 12.50
CA ILE A 651 -8.26 -16.70 12.33
C ILE A 651 -7.35 -17.90 12.64
N TYR A 652 -6.41 -18.12 11.73
CA TYR A 652 -5.40 -19.17 11.78
C TYR A 652 -4.02 -18.57 11.50
N GLU A 653 -3.00 -19.18 12.07
CA GLU A 653 -1.62 -19.00 11.66
C GLU A 653 -1.37 -19.73 10.33
N VAL A 654 -0.24 -19.42 9.68
CA VAL A 654 0.14 -20.01 8.39
C VAL A 654 0.27 -21.54 8.45
N ASP A 655 0.63 -22.09 9.61
CA ASP A 655 0.71 -23.54 9.87
C ASP A 655 -0.64 -24.20 10.19
N GLU A 656 -1.75 -23.47 10.03
CA GLU A 656 -3.13 -23.86 10.34
C GLU A 656 -3.46 -24.01 11.82
N SER A 657 -2.55 -23.66 12.74
CA SER A 657 -2.91 -23.51 14.16
C SER A 657 -3.88 -22.33 14.35
N GLN A 658 -4.75 -22.39 15.36
CA GLN A 658 -5.59 -21.23 15.69
C GLN A 658 -4.73 -20.16 16.37
N SER A 659 -4.94 -18.90 15.99
CA SER A 659 -4.24 -17.79 16.62
C SER A 659 -4.55 -17.71 18.12
N GLN A 660 -3.51 -17.52 18.92
CA GLN A 660 -3.64 -17.45 20.37
C GLN A 660 -4.39 -16.18 20.80
N LEU A 661 -5.41 -16.34 21.63
CA LEU A 661 -6.15 -15.24 22.23
C LEU A 661 -5.63 -14.93 23.63
N PRO A 662 -5.71 -13.65 24.09
CA PRO A 662 -5.39 -13.31 25.46
C PRO A 662 -6.23 -14.09 26.48
N GLY A 663 -5.63 -14.45 27.62
CA GLY A 663 -6.32 -15.22 28.66
C GLY A 663 -7.58 -14.53 29.21
N SER A 664 -7.53 -13.20 29.37
CA SER A 664 -8.69 -12.39 29.80
C SER A 664 -9.85 -12.45 28.79
N THR A 665 -9.52 -12.45 27.50
CA THR A 665 -10.51 -12.59 26.42
C THR A 665 -11.19 -13.96 26.49
N LEU A 666 -10.43 -15.04 26.69
CA LEU A 666 -11.00 -16.39 26.84
C LEU A 666 -11.88 -16.51 28.09
N GLU A 667 -11.50 -15.86 29.19
CA GLU A 667 -12.30 -15.86 30.42
C GLU A 667 -13.61 -15.08 30.25
N THR A 668 -13.57 -13.94 29.56
CA THR A 668 -14.77 -13.18 29.20
C THR A 668 -15.75 -14.04 28.39
N ILE A 669 -15.25 -14.80 27.41
CA ILE A 669 -16.09 -15.71 26.62
C ILE A 669 -16.73 -16.78 27.52
N ARG A 670 -15.99 -17.37 28.45
CA ARG A 670 -16.53 -18.37 29.40
C ARG A 670 -17.62 -17.77 30.28
N GLN A 671 -17.35 -16.61 30.87
CA GLN A 671 -18.25 -15.91 31.77
C GLN A 671 -19.60 -15.57 31.10
N TYR A 672 -19.56 -15.12 29.85
CA TYR A 672 -20.75 -14.67 29.12
C TYR A 672 -21.27 -15.66 28.08
N MET A 673 -20.82 -16.93 28.13
CA MET A 673 -21.22 -17.97 27.17
C MET A 673 -22.73 -18.20 27.15
N TYR A 674 -23.43 -17.96 28.27
CA TYR A 674 -24.88 -18.10 28.38
C TYR A 674 -25.68 -17.13 27.49
N LEU A 675 -25.04 -16.07 26.97
CA LEU A 675 -25.66 -15.12 26.03
C LEU A 675 -25.73 -15.65 24.59
N LEU A 676 -24.94 -16.68 24.27
CA LEU A 676 -24.72 -17.13 22.90
C LEU A 676 -25.76 -18.15 22.47
N SER A 677 -26.24 -18.03 21.23
CA SER A 677 -26.98 -19.12 20.58
C SER A 677 -26.11 -20.39 20.45
N ASP A 678 -26.76 -21.54 20.23
CA ASP A 678 -26.08 -22.86 20.15
C ASP A 678 -24.92 -22.88 19.14
N ASN A 679 -25.09 -22.19 18.01
CA ASN A 679 -24.11 -22.15 16.94
C ASN A 679 -22.85 -21.38 17.34
N TYR A 680 -22.99 -20.19 17.92
CA TYR A 680 -21.85 -19.41 18.42
C TYR A 680 -21.20 -20.07 19.64
N SER A 681 -22.00 -20.68 20.50
CA SER A 681 -21.51 -21.46 21.66
C SER A 681 -20.56 -22.60 21.24
N LYS A 682 -20.85 -23.30 20.13
CA LYS A 682 -19.95 -24.34 19.60
C LYS A 682 -18.62 -23.76 19.12
N LEU A 683 -18.66 -22.63 18.41
CA LEU A 683 -17.44 -21.97 17.92
C LEU A 683 -16.60 -21.44 19.10
N ALA A 684 -17.24 -20.82 20.08
CA ALA A 684 -16.61 -20.35 21.32
C ALA A 684 -15.91 -21.49 22.08
N LYS A 685 -16.57 -22.64 22.24
CA LYS A 685 -15.96 -23.82 22.89
C LYS A 685 -14.70 -24.29 22.17
N LYS A 686 -14.71 -24.30 20.82
CA LYS A 686 -13.52 -24.64 20.03
C LYS A 686 -12.37 -23.66 20.29
N MET A 687 -12.65 -22.36 20.36
CA MET A 687 -11.66 -21.33 20.68
C MET A 687 -11.07 -21.51 22.08
N ILE A 688 -11.88 -21.95 23.05
CA ILE A 688 -11.45 -22.18 24.44
C ILE A 688 -10.61 -23.45 24.59
N MET A 689 -10.89 -24.49 23.79
CA MET A 689 -10.25 -25.81 23.90
C MET A 689 -8.88 -25.89 23.21
N ASN A 690 -8.61 -25.04 22.22
CA ASN A 690 -7.31 -24.98 21.56
C ASN A 690 -6.32 -24.21 22.45
N LYS A 691 -5.62 -24.95 23.32
CA LYS A 691 -4.47 -24.48 24.09
C LYS A 691 -3.17 -24.97 23.47
#